data_AF-A0A0B1PZS6-F1
#
_entry.id   AF-A0A0B1PZS6-F1
#
_cell.length_a   1.000
_cell.length_b   1.000
_cell.length_c   1.000
_cell.angle_alpha   90.00
_cell.angle_beta   90.00
_cell.angle_gamma   90.00
#
_symmetry.space_group_name_H-M   'P 1'
#
loop_
_entity.id
_entity.type
_entity.pdbx_description
1 polymer ?
#
loop_
_entity_poly.entity_id
_entity_poly.type
_entity_poly.pdbx_seq_one_letter_code
_entity_poly.pdbx_strand_id
1 'polypeptide(L)'
;MNRRELTGRFPLPYAHWYAASLFADAGYERVEILSRLGVEAARWRDCNERYSQLHFANTSWVASAYRQDGFTDPEQDRALFDHLTAHDGIGLPVPKPFSMRRELGNLRRAVEANPRIGPFADVDWIAHYICERRFPTVRYVHNGSHVYVDGAPISDRKGVPLAGVDPLSFRQLAGRWFRDESHVYGQGETPAKLFWFIARGADPDSFTVLNERYGADKAAGYYITNLRLPTEEPGTFGVVSYYYGRGQKPGIHVEESHYAKDSRKVYAYGVEIEGADAPSFHAIGDEGMYFADRNRVYWENKPILGADRDSFTCASEAGQYCAYDRDRPYYAGQPQSVSSEFEHWRGYFEAHPEIAESWWHREKARREAASFATGRPISIGGPYFSDDSRIVVRPEWPGDGEWVSLDHFDHDSFRHLVDVFGQDRQGLRYFTPGLERYGREPVKGADPASFAQVDGPWFRDKAQVYYFDSAVPMSELSIVKADLASFEVLGGAYARDAKGLIVEGVRKRGIDDPAAVQAIGHSFARMGGTLLYRGRPVTKPGKVDPATARGVHAQLLVDANGHMLFGRSYRKPIPGIDPATLNFLNRVFAIDARHVYAMTDTGLLRCEEIDRERIQPDGPYAVRVADTRFHVSGGRLVQLPLDA
;
A
#
# COMPACT_ATOMS: atom_id res chain seq x y z
N MET A 1 52.61 -5.92 -5.62
CA MET A 1 52.36 -4.57 -6.18
C MET A 1 53.52 -3.66 -5.80
N ASN A 2 53.95 -2.73 -6.66
CA ASN A 2 55.09 -1.85 -6.34
C ASN A 2 54.60 -0.63 -5.53
N ARG A 3 55.41 -0.10 -4.60
CA ARG A 3 55.10 1.01 -3.69
C ARG A 3 54.55 2.27 -4.40
N ARG A 4 54.97 2.52 -5.65
CA ARG A 4 54.45 3.63 -6.48
C ARG A 4 52.97 3.49 -6.83
N GLU A 5 52.50 2.28 -7.12
CA GLU A 5 51.09 2.02 -7.46
C GLU A 5 50.19 2.17 -6.23
N LEU A 6 50.65 1.67 -5.07
CA LEU A 6 49.95 1.85 -3.79
C LEU A 6 49.85 3.32 -3.40
N THR A 7 50.90 4.11 -3.57
CA THR A 7 50.90 5.57 -3.28
C THR A 7 49.95 6.34 -4.21
N GLY A 8 49.80 5.90 -5.45
CA GLY A 8 48.84 6.49 -6.39
C GLY A 8 47.39 6.30 -5.94
N ARG A 9 47.07 5.11 -5.41
CA ARG A 9 45.70 4.66 -5.10
C ARG A 9 45.28 4.88 -3.64
N PHE A 10 46.24 4.81 -2.72
CA PHE A 10 46.12 5.08 -1.29
C PHE A 10 47.16 6.15 -0.91
N PRO A 11 46.85 7.43 -1.19
CA PRO A 11 47.81 8.53 -1.01
C PRO A 11 48.07 8.92 0.45
N LEU A 12 47.23 8.46 1.37
CA LEU A 12 47.23 8.87 2.77
C LEU A 12 47.39 7.65 3.69
N PRO A 13 48.04 7.81 4.87
CA PRO A 13 47.85 6.87 5.95
C PRO A 13 46.37 6.75 6.30
N TYR A 14 45.90 5.52 6.54
CA TYR A 14 44.49 5.23 6.80
C TYR A 14 43.96 6.03 7.99
N ALA A 15 44.75 6.16 9.07
CA ALA A 15 44.36 6.91 10.25
C ALA A 15 44.12 8.41 9.95
N HIS A 16 44.96 9.02 9.11
CA HIS A 16 44.79 10.42 8.71
C HIS A 16 43.56 10.61 7.82
N TRP A 17 43.32 9.69 6.88
CA TRP A 17 42.09 9.70 6.08
C TRP A 17 40.84 9.54 6.96
N TYR A 18 40.89 8.65 7.95
CA TYR A 18 39.76 8.40 8.84
C TYR A 18 39.49 9.58 9.78
N ALA A 19 40.54 10.18 10.35
CA ALA A 19 40.43 11.42 11.13
C ALA A 19 39.80 12.56 10.32
N ALA A 20 40.27 12.76 9.08
CA ALA A 20 39.70 13.73 8.16
C ALA A 20 38.21 13.45 7.86
N SER A 21 37.83 12.18 7.73
CA SER A 21 36.44 11.78 7.52
C SER A 21 35.59 12.09 8.76
N LEU A 22 36.11 11.86 9.98
CA LEU A 22 35.41 12.24 11.22
C LEU A 22 35.20 13.74 11.35
N PHE A 23 36.20 14.57 10.99
CA PHE A 23 36.03 16.03 10.99
C PHE A 23 35.04 16.48 9.90
N ALA A 24 35.06 15.88 8.72
CA ALA A 24 34.05 16.16 7.69
C ALA A 24 32.64 15.78 8.17
N ASP A 25 32.49 14.63 8.84
CA ASP A 25 31.22 14.18 9.42
C ASP A 25 30.76 15.10 10.57
N ALA A 26 31.69 15.75 11.27
CA ALA A 26 31.42 16.73 12.33
C ALA A 26 31.14 18.16 11.81
N GLY A 27 31.02 18.32 10.48
CA GLY A 27 30.62 19.56 9.83
C GLY A 27 31.75 20.56 9.54
N TYR A 28 33.02 20.15 9.67
CA TYR A 28 34.14 21.02 9.31
C TYR A 28 34.31 21.13 7.79
N GLU A 29 34.76 22.31 7.32
CA GLU A 29 34.84 22.63 5.90
C GLU A 29 35.84 21.73 5.15
N ARG A 30 35.34 21.08 4.09
CA ARG A 30 36.14 20.10 3.34
C ARG A 30 37.39 20.70 2.71
N VAL A 31 37.33 21.97 2.31
CA VAL A 31 38.49 22.67 1.73
C VAL A 31 39.64 22.77 2.73
N GLU A 32 39.34 23.06 4.00
CA GLU A 32 40.34 23.19 5.05
C GLU A 32 40.93 21.83 5.44
N ILE A 33 40.09 20.81 5.57
CA ILE A 33 40.50 19.42 5.83
C ILE A 33 41.48 18.94 4.75
N LEU A 34 41.12 19.15 3.48
CA LEU A 34 41.92 18.71 2.34
C LEU A 34 43.22 19.50 2.19
N SER A 35 43.20 20.80 2.49
CA SER A 35 44.41 21.63 2.51
C SER A 35 45.43 21.11 3.52
N ARG A 36 44.98 20.70 4.71
CA ARG A 36 45.85 20.12 5.76
C ARG A 36 46.44 18.77 5.35
N LEU A 37 45.69 17.96 4.62
CA LEU A 37 46.18 16.69 4.07
C LEU A 37 47.11 16.86 2.87
N GLY A 38 47.15 18.05 2.25
CA GLY A 38 47.87 18.27 0.99
C GLY A 38 47.30 17.45 -0.17
N VAL A 39 45.98 17.21 -0.18
CA VAL A 39 45.30 16.38 -1.19
C VAL A 39 44.22 17.18 -1.90
N GLU A 40 44.19 17.11 -3.24
CA GLU A 40 43.16 17.77 -4.05
C GLU A 40 41.80 17.08 -3.92
N ALA A 41 40.72 17.84 -4.07
CA ALA A 41 39.34 17.33 -3.94
C ALA A 41 38.96 16.25 -4.96
N ALA A 42 39.55 16.25 -6.16
CA ALA A 42 39.37 15.17 -7.13
C ALA A 42 40.02 13.88 -6.63
N ARG A 43 41.28 13.95 -6.19
CA ARG A 43 42.01 12.80 -5.66
C ARG A 43 41.38 12.23 -4.40
N TRP A 44 40.85 13.08 -3.51
CA TRP A 44 40.07 12.63 -2.36
C TRP A 44 38.85 11.82 -2.80
N ARG A 45 38.04 12.34 -3.74
CA ARG A 45 36.87 11.62 -4.26
C ARG A 45 37.25 10.25 -4.82
N ASP A 46 38.32 10.18 -5.59
CA ASP A 46 38.78 8.94 -6.24
C ASP A 46 39.26 7.89 -5.23
N CYS A 47 39.90 8.30 -4.13
CA CYS A 47 40.39 7.35 -3.12
C CYS A 47 39.36 7.04 -2.02
N ASN A 48 38.44 7.96 -1.71
CA ASN A 48 37.55 7.85 -0.55
C ASN A 48 36.72 6.56 -0.55
N GLU A 49 36.16 6.19 -1.71
CA GLU A 49 35.39 4.95 -1.85
C GLU A 49 36.23 3.72 -1.49
N ARG A 50 37.48 3.66 -1.94
CA ARG A 50 38.40 2.54 -1.66
C ARG A 50 38.71 2.44 -0.18
N TYR A 51 39.03 3.55 0.46
CA TYR A 51 39.25 3.57 1.91
C TYR A 51 38.00 3.11 2.68
N SER A 52 36.80 3.54 2.27
CA SER A 52 35.55 3.09 2.88
C SER A 52 35.28 1.59 2.66
N GLN A 53 35.60 1.04 1.48
CA GLN A 53 35.46 -0.39 1.19
C GLN A 53 36.29 -1.27 2.13
N LEU A 54 37.45 -0.80 2.62
CA LEU A 54 38.28 -1.54 3.57
C LEU A 54 37.58 -1.83 4.91
N HIS A 55 36.52 -1.10 5.26
CA HIS A 55 35.68 -1.42 6.44
C HIS A 55 35.01 -2.80 6.32
N PHE A 56 34.86 -3.27 5.09
CA PHE A 56 34.25 -4.53 4.72
C PHE A 56 35.26 -5.46 4.02
N ALA A 57 36.56 -5.33 4.31
CA ALA A 57 37.63 -6.09 3.66
C ALA A 57 37.39 -7.61 3.62
N ASN A 58 36.76 -8.17 4.65
CA ASN A 58 36.43 -9.59 4.74
C ASN A 58 35.26 -10.06 3.86
N THR A 59 34.64 -9.17 3.07
CA THR A 59 33.47 -9.50 2.24
C THR A 59 33.87 -9.81 0.80
N SER A 60 33.16 -10.75 0.18
CA SER A 60 33.45 -11.20 -1.18
C SER A 60 33.30 -10.10 -2.24
N TRP A 61 32.39 -9.14 -2.03
CA TRP A 61 32.16 -8.04 -2.96
C TRP A 61 33.33 -7.04 -2.95
N VAL A 62 33.90 -6.72 -1.77
CA VAL A 62 35.12 -5.90 -1.68
C VAL A 62 36.30 -6.62 -2.30
N ALA A 63 36.49 -7.90 -1.97
CA ALA A 63 37.54 -8.70 -2.58
C ALA A 63 37.43 -8.74 -4.11
N SER A 64 36.21 -8.80 -4.66
CA SER A 64 36.00 -8.73 -6.12
C SER A 64 36.32 -7.36 -6.71
N ALA A 65 35.91 -6.27 -6.05
CA ALA A 65 36.21 -4.91 -6.51
C ALA A 65 37.73 -4.68 -6.56
N TYR A 66 38.44 -5.11 -5.51
CA TYR A 66 39.89 -5.01 -5.45
C TYR A 66 40.59 -5.84 -6.53
N ARG A 67 40.12 -7.07 -6.79
CA ARG A 67 40.64 -7.90 -7.89
C ARG A 67 40.43 -7.27 -9.27
N GLN A 68 39.29 -6.63 -9.52
CA GLN A 68 39.02 -5.93 -10.79
C GLN A 68 40.01 -4.77 -11.03
N ASP A 69 40.45 -4.13 -9.95
CA ASP A 69 41.47 -3.09 -9.98
C ASP A 69 42.91 -3.62 -9.95
N GLY A 70 43.10 -4.94 -10.02
CA GLY A 70 44.41 -5.59 -10.03
C GLY A 70 45.06 -5.76 -8.65
N PHE A 71 44.31 -5.55 -7.56
CA PHE A 71 44.78 -5.78 -6.19
C PHE A 71 44.58 -7.22 -5.73
N THR A 72 45.39 -7.62 -4.75
CA THR A 72 45.14 -8.84 -3.98
C THR A 72 43.93 -8.65 -3.08
N ASP A 73 43.33 -9.75 -2.62
CA ASP A 73 42.24 -9.70 -1.64
C ASP A 73 42.69 -8.93 -0.39
N PRO A 74 42.04 -7.80 -0.05
CA PRO A 74 42.52 -6.93 1.00
C PRO A 74 42.49 -7.60 2.38
N GLU A 75 41.64 -8.60 2.62
CA GLU A 75 41.50 -9.19 3.97
C GLU A 75 42.80 -9.78 4.52
N GLN A 76 43.66 -10.28 3.62
CA GLN A 76 44.94 -10.91 3.95
C GLN A 76 46.15 -10.15 3.38
N ASP A 77 45.95 -9.00 2.74
CA ASP A 77 47.04 -8.23 2.11
C ASP A 77 47.85 -7.43 3.15
N ARG A 78 48.90 -8.07 3.66
CA ARG A 78 49.79 -7.44 4.64
C ARG A 78 50.59 -6.28 4.07
N ALA A 79 50.95 -6.32 2.78
CA ALA A 79 51.75 -5.26 2.17
C ALA A 79 50.93 -3.98 2.00
N LEU A 80 49.66 -4.11 1.63
CA LEU A 80 48.71 -2.99 1.64
C LEU A 80 48.53 -2.43 3.06
N PHE A 81 48.36 -3.30 4.06
CA PHE A 81 48.21 -2.85 5.45
C PHE A 81 49.43 -2.06 5.92
N ASP A 82 50.64 -2.59 5.72
CA ASP A 82 51.88 -1.94 6.11
C ASP A 82 52.05 -0.58 5.39
N HIS A 83 51.56 -0.44 4.15
CA HIS A 83 51.49 0.85 3.43
C HIS A 83 50.47 1.81 4.05
N LEU A 84 49.28 1.32 4.41
CA LEU A 84 48.19 2.11 4.99
C LEU A 84 48.52 2.63 6.40
N THR A 85 49.32 1.91 7.17
CA THR A 85 49.72 2.31 8.53
C THR A 85 51.11 2.94 8.59
N ALA A 86 51.80 3.05 7.44
CA ALA A 86 53.10 3.69 7.40
C ALA A 86 52.98 5.15 7.82
N HIS A 87 53.75 5.54 8.85
CA HIS A 87 53.81 6.92 9.35
C HIS A 87 52.47 7.48 9.88
N ASP A 88 51.57 6.62 10.37
CA ASP A 88 50.32 7.05 11.00
C ASP A 88 50.51 7.64 12.42
N GLY A 89 51.66 7.37 13.05
CA GLY A 89 52.00 7.84 14.39
C GLY A 89 51.26 7.14 15.54
N ILE A 90 50.52 6.05 15.27
CA ILE A 90 49.72 5.34 16.28
C ILE A 90 50.42 4.04 16.73
N GLY A 91 50.97 3.27 15.79
CA GLY A 91 51.82 2.12 16.11
C GLY A 91 51.14 0.97 16.89
N LEU A 92 49.91 0.61 16.53
CA LEU A 92 49.19 -0.51 17.17
C LEU A 92 49.86 -1.87 16.89
N PRO A 93 49.91 -2.79 17.87
CA PRO A 93 50.46 -4.12 17.67
C PRO A 93 49.55 -4.94 16.74
N VAL A 94 50.16 -5.71 15.84
CA VAL A 94 49.43 -6.54 14.86
C VAL A 94 49.59 -8.03 15.20
N PRO A 95 48.59 -8.67 15.83
CA PRO A 95 48.67 -10.07 16.21
C PRO A 95 48.61 -11.00 14.98
N LYS A 96 49.07 -12.25 15.18
CA LYS A 96 48.88 -13.35 14.23
C LYS A 96 47.70 -14.23 14.70
N PRO A 97 46.80 -14.68 13.81
CA PRO A 97 46.76 -14.41 12.36
C PRO A 97 46.27 -12.99 12.04
N PHE A 98 46.70 -12.45 10.89
CA PHE A 98 46.34 -11.12 10.40
C PHE A 98 44.91 -11.09 9.81
N SER A 99 44.23 -9.95 9.96
CA SER A 99 42.93 -9.66 9.33
C SER A 99 42.84 -8.16 9.10
N MET A 100 42.83 -7.72 7.85
CA MET A 100 42.73 -6.30 7.51
C MET A 100 41.52 -5.65 8.17
N ARG A 101 40.34 -6.27 8.09
CA ARG A 101 39.12 -5.74 8.73
C ARG A 101 39.30 -5.53 10.22
N ARG A 102 39.86 -6.51 10.94
CA ARG A 102 40.05 -6.42 12.39
C ARG A 102 41.05 -5.35 12.76
N GLU A 103 42.20 -5.32 12.08
CA GLU A 103 43.28 -4.40 12.43
C GLU A 103 42.94 -2.94 12.08
N LEU A 104 42.33 -2.68 10.92
CA LEU A 104 41.80 -1.35 10.63
C LEU A 104 40.64 -0.99 11.58
N GLY A 105 39.82 -1.95 12.01
CA GLY A 105 38.81 -1.73 13.05
C GLY A 105 39.40 -1.31 14.40
N ASN A 106 40.56 -1.85 14.79
CA ASN A 106 41.30 -1.41 15.97
C ASN A 106 41.84 0.01 15.80
N LEU A 107 42.42 0.30 14.64
CA LEU A 107 42.94 1.62 14.29
C LEU A 107 41.83 2.68 14.29
N ARG A 108 40.66 2.38 13.69
CA ARG A 108 39.49 3.26 13.71
C ARG A 108 39.08 3.63 15.12
N ARG A 109 38.97 2.66 16.03
CA ARG A 109 38.62 2.91 17.44
C ARG A 109 39.62 3.81 18.16
N ALA A 110 40.92 3.69 17.83
CA ALA A 110 41.93 4.59 18.37
C ALA A 110 41.76 6.03 17.87
N VAL A 111 41.46 6.20 16.58
CA VAL A 111 41.19 7.52 15.98
C VAL A 111 39.86 8.11 16.46
N GLU A 112 38.82 7.30 16.66
CA GLU A 112 37.53 7.73 17.24
C GLU A 112 37.69 8.26 18.66
N ALA A 113 38.60 7.67 19.45
CA ALA A 113 38.91 8.14 20.80
C ALA A 113 39.68 9.47 20.80
N ASN A 114 40.53 9.71 19.80
CA ASN A 114 41.22 10.98 19.61
C ASN A 114 41.58 11.23 18.13
N PRO A 115 40.78 12.01 17.38
CA PRO A 115 41.03 12.24 15.96
C PRO A 115 42.10 13.31 15.68
N ARG A 116 42.60 14.01 16.72
CA ARG A 116 43.65 15.02 16.60
C ARG A 116 45.02 14.37 16.52
N ILE A 117 45.31 13.80 15.35
CA ILE A 117 46.54 13.09 15.02
C ILE A 117 47.16 13.61 13.72
N GLY A 118 48.47 13.43 13.56
CA GLY A 118 49.17 13.76 12.31
C GLY A 118 48.89 15.19 11.83
N PRO A 119 48.36 15.39 10.60
CA PRO A 119 48.00 16.71 10.04
C PRO A 119 46.96 17.52 10.82
N PHE A 120 46.28 16.88 11.78
CA PHE A 120 45.25 17.48 12.64
C PHE A 120 45.68 17.51 14.11
N ALA A 121 46.96 17.30 14.43
CA ALA A 121 47.41 17.29 15.83
C ALA A 121 47.28 18.65 16.53
N ASP A 122 47.32 19.75 15.76
CA ASP A 122 47.36 21.14 16.23
C ASP A 122 46.01 21.87 16.15
N VAL A 123 44.95 21.22 15.65
CA VAL A 123 43.62 21.86 15.54
C VAL A 123 42.88 21.86 16.88
N ASP A 124 42.03 22.85 17.07
CA ASP A 124 41.07 22.93 18.19
C ASP A 124 39.72 22.25 17.87
N TRP A 125 39.62 21.57 16.73
CA TRP A 125 38.42 20.90 16.27
C TRP A 125 38.01 19.73 17.17
N ILE A 126 36.70 19.55 17.33
CA ILE A 126 36.09 18.48 18.10
C ILE A 126 35.32 17.59 17.13
N ALA A 127 35.62 16.29 17.11
CA ALA A 127 34.85 15.30 16.39
C ALA A 127 34.74 14.04 17.26
N HIS A 128 33.82 14.08 18.22
CA HIS A 128 33.62 12.96 19.13
C HIS A 128 32.65 11.95 18.51
N TYR A 129 33.09 10.70 18.42
CA TYR A 129 32.30 9.60 17.87
C TYR A 129 31.22 9.15 18.85
N ILE A 130 29.98 9.00 18.38
CA ILE A 130 28.86 8.49 19.18
C ILE A 130 28.55 7.03 18.83
N CYS A 131 28.16 6.78 17.58
CA CYS A 131 27.83 5.43 17.11
C CYS A 131 27.75 5.37 15.57
N GLU A 132 27.70 4.15 15.04
CA GLU A 132 27.36 3.86 13.65
C GLU A 132 26.10 3.01 13.57
N ARG A 133 25.25 3.25 12.57
CA ARG A 133 24.05 2.43 12.33
C ARG A 133 23.82 2.08 10.88
N ARG A 134 23.25 0.87 10.68
CA ARG A 134 22.70 0.28 9.43
C ARG A 134 23.65 0.29 8.22
N PHE A 135 23.21 -0.29 7.11
CA PHE A 135 23.88 -0.19 5.81
C PHE A 135 23.00 0.66 4.84
N PRO A 136 23.57 1.59 4.05
CA PRO A 136 24.93 2.12 4.19
C PRO A 136 25.15 2.73 5.59
N THR A 137 26.39 2.70 6.06
CA THR A 137 26.75 3.09 7.43
C THR A 137 26.49 4.56 7.66
N VAL A 138 25.59 4.85 8.60
CA VAL A 138 25.28 6.21 9.08
C VAL A 138 26.08 6.45 10.36
N ARG A 139 27.00 7.42 10.35
CA ARG A 139 27.83 7.76 11.52
C ARG A 139 27.27 8.97 12.25
N TYR A 140 27.16 8.84 13.57
CA TYR A 140 26.82 9.94 14.47
C TYR A 140 28.09 10.44 15.14
N VAL A 141 28.33 11.74 15.04
CA VAL A 141 29.42 12.44 15.70
C VAL A 141 28.92 13.74 16.29
N HIS A 142 29.64 14.34 17.24
CA HIS A 142 29.38 15.71 17.66
C HIS A 142 30.64 16.56 17.64
N ASN A 143 30.46 17.85 17.40
CA ASN A 143 31.55 18.83 17.48
C ASN A 143 31.55 19.62 18.80
N GLY A 144 30.80 19.15 19.79
CA GLY A 144 30.65 19.81 21.09
C GLY A 144 29.58 20.90 21.12
N SER A 145 29.08 21.32 19.94
CA SER A 145 27.95 22.25 19.82
C SER A 145 26.71 21.61 19.19
N HIS A 146 26.88 20.72 18.22
CA HIS A 146 25.80 20.03 17.53
C HIS A 146 26.13 18.55 17.33
N VAL A 147 25.09 17.74 17.23
CA VAL A 147 25.17 16.34 16.78
C VAL A 147 24.96 16.29 15.27
N TYR A 148 25.83 15.58 14.58
CA TYR A 148 25.86 15.47 13.13
C TYR A 148 25.63 14.04 12.66
N VAL A 149 25.03 13.95 11.48
CA VAL A 149 24.91 12.74 10.68
C VAL A 149 25.20 13.10 9.23
N ASP A 150 26.13 12.38 8.60
CA ASP A 150 26.59 12.60 7.22
C ASP A 150 27.00 14.07 6.94
N GLY A 151 27.70 14.70 7.90
CA GLY A 151 28.21 16.06 7.76
C GLY A 151 27.18 17.18 7.97
N ALA A 152 25.93 16.83 8.30
CA ALA A 152 24.87 17.80 8.58
C ALA A 152 24.32 17.65 10.01
N PRO A 153 23.92 18.75 10.69
CA PRO A 153 23.26 18.65 11.99
C PRO A 153 21.99 17.81 11.91
N ILE A 154 21.73 17.01 12.94
CA ILE A 154 20.48 16.26 13.03
C ILE A 154 19.29 17.22 12.96
N SER A 155 18.34 16.90 12.08
CA SER A 155 17.28 17.83 11.70
C SER A 155 15.92 17.16 11.76
N ASP A 156 14.89 17.99 11.96
CA ASP A 156 13.51 17.55 11.94
C ASP A 156 13.07 17.10 10.53
N ARG A 157 11.81 16.65 10.40
CA ARG A 157 11.27 16.19 9.12
C ARG A 157 11.29 17.27 8.02
N LYS A 158 11.27 18.55 8.38
CA LYS A 158 11.34 19.69 7.45
C LYS A 158 12.78 20.05 7.07
N GLY A 159 13.78 19.45 7.72
CA GLY A 159 15.20 19.74 7.50
C GLY A 159 15.70 20.92 8.34
N VAL A 160 14.98 21.28 9.41
CA VAL A 160 15.42 22.31 10.36
C VAL A 160 16.24 21.62 11.46
N PRO A 161 17.47 22.08 11.77
CA PRO A 161 18.28 21.53 12.86
C PRO A 161 17.50 21.49 14.18
N LEU A 162 17.62 20.38 14.91
CA LEU A 162 16.96 20.25 16.22
C LEU A 162 17.61 21.19 17.24
N ALA A 163 16.80 22.02 17.87
CA ALA A 163 17.23 22.88 18.98
C ALA A 163 17.18 22.14 20.31
N GLY A 164 18.03 22.55 21.26
CA GLY A 164 18.03 22.01 22.63
C GLY A 164 18.62 20.61 22.78
N VAL A 165 19.31 20.11 21.75
CA VAL A 165 20.10 18.87 21.84
C VAL A 165 21.36 19.17 22.66
N ASP A 166 21.59 18.40 23.72
CA ASP A 166 22.89 18.42 24.40
C ASP A 166 23.85 17.43 23.72
N PRO A 167 24.82 17.91 22.91
CA PRO A 167 25.72 17.03 22.18
C PRO A 167 26.64 16.21 23.09
N LEU A 168 26.95 16.69 24.30
CA LEU A 168 27.96 16.06 25.17
C LEU A 168 27.42 14.81 25.87
N SER A 169 26.12 14.79 26.17
CA SER A 169 25.45 13.63 26.77
C SER A 169 24.66 12.79 25.75
N PHE A 170 24.59 13.23 24.48
CA PHE A 170 23.87 12.52 23.42
C PHE A 170 24.48 11.14 23.14
N ARG A 171 23.67 10.10 23.30
CA ARG A 171 24.07 8.71 23.06
C ARG A 171 22.93 7.86 22.50
N GLN A 172 23.29 6.81 21.78
CA GLN A 172 22.33 5.81 21.34
C GLN A 172 21.86 4.96 22.54
N LEU A 173 20.56 4.70 22.60
CA LEU A 173 20.00 3.71 23.52
C LEU A 173 20.03 2.33 22.87
N ALA A 174 19.24 2.16 21.81
CA ALA A 174 19.24 1.00 20.93
C ALA A 174 18.44 1.31 19.66
N GLY A 175 18.78 0.63 18.56
CA GLY A 175 18.06 0.76 17.29
C GLY A 175 17.90 2.23 16.86
N ARG A 176 16.66 2.70 16.79
CA ARG A 176 16.29 4.04 16.32
C ARG A 176 16.15 5.09 17.43
N TRP A 177 16.49 4.74 18.67
CA TRP A 177 16.29 5.58 19.84
C TRP A 177 17.60 6.07 20.45
N PHE A 178 17.60 7.34 20.84
CA PHE A 178 18.74 8.06 21.41
C PHE A 178 18.26 8.88 22.61
N ARG A 179 19.18 9.32 23.46
CA ARG A 179 18.89 10.29 24.51
C ARG A 179 20.06 11.22 24.74
N ASP A 180 19.77 12.35 25.35
CA ASP A 180 20.73 13.16 26.09
C ASP A 180 20.28 13.23 27.57
N GLU A 181 20.81 14.17 28.34
CA GLU A 181 20.39 14.41 29.74
C GLU A 181 18.93 14.83 29.88
N SER A 182 18.37 15.55 28.91
CA SER A 182 17.06 16.20 29.01
C SER A 182 15.96 15.53 28.17
N HIS A 183 16.32 14.81 27.12
CA HIS A 183 15.39 14.36 26.09
C HIS A 183 15.68 12.95 25.59
N VAL A 184 14.61 12.29 25.13
CA VAL A 184 14.68 11.09 24.29
C VAL A 184 14.36 11.49 22.85
N TYR A 185 15.11 10.93 21.90
CA TYR A 185 14.97 11.18 20.48
C TYR A 185 14.64 9.89 19.73
N GLY A 186 13.72 9.98 18.78
CA GLY A 186 13.48 8.94 17.79
C GLY A 186 14.02 9.36 16.42
N GLN A 187 14.67 8.44 15.71
CA GLN A 187 15.08 8.64 14.32
C GLN A 187 13.99 8.13 13.38
N GLY A 188 13.32 9.03 12.66
CA GLY A 188 12.40 8.75 11.56
C GLY A 188 13.11 8.62 10.20
N GLU A 189 12.41 8.11 9.20
CA GLU A 189 12.93 7.97 7.83
C GLU A 189 11.82 8.16 6.81
N THR A 190 12.16 8.80 5.69
CA THR A 190 11.37 8.85 4.46
C THR A 190 12.20 8.22 3.34
N PRO A 191 11.61 7.90 2.17
CA PRO A 191 12.39 7.38 1.04
C PRO A 191 13.56 8.28 0.61
N ALA A 192 13.53 9.58 0.93
CA ALA A 192 14.54 10.55 0.52
C ALA A 192 15.53 10.97 1.60
N LYS A 193 15.19 10.83 2.90
CA LYS A 193 16.04 11.32 4.00
C LYS A 193 15.68 10.75 5.37
N LEU A 194 16.68 10.77 6.25
CA LEU A 194 16.52 10.60 7.70
C LEU A 194 16.05 11.90 8.35
N PHE A 195 15.39 11.79 9.49
CA PHE A 195 15.04 12.91 10.36
C PHE A 195 14.95 12.45 11.81
N TRP A 196 15.00 13.39 12.75
CA TRP A 196 14.90 13.11 14.19
C TRP A 196 13.77 13.92 14.81
N PHE A 197 13.24 13.43 15.91
CA PHE A 197 12.22 14.13 16.68
C PHE A 197 12.42 13.86 18.17
N ILE A 198 12.05 14.83 19.00
CA ILE A 198 11.97 14.65 20.45
C ILE A 198 10.69 13.86 20.75
N ALA A 199 10.86 12.72 21.45
CA ALA A 199 9.76 11.92 21.97
C ALA A 199 9.09 12.69 23.12
N ARG A 200 7.96 13.33 22.82
CA ARG A 200 7.35 14.30 23.74
C ARG A 200 6.90 13.66 25.05
N GLY A 201 7.38 14.18 26.17
CA GLY A 201 7.03 13.71 27.51
C GLY A 201 7.72 12.41 27.92
N ALA A 202 8.65 11.91 27.11
CA ALA A 202 9.50 10.78 27.48
C ALA A 202 10.45 11.16 28.61
N ASP A 203 10.52 10.32 29.63
CA ASP A 203 11.50 10.44 30.71
C ASP A 203 12.82 9.76 30.29
N PRO A 204 13.90 10.52 30.02
CA PRO A 204 15.16 9.95 29.57
C PRO A 204 15.75 8.92 30.53
N ASP A 205 15.52 9.07 31.84
CA ASP A 205 16.14 8.24 32.88
C ASP A 205 15.46 6.90 33.07
N SER A 206 14.19 6.78 32.72
CA SER A 206 13.45 5.51 32.76
C SER A 206 13.15 4.91 31.39
N PHE A 207 13.55 5.58 30.30
CA PHE A 207 13.26 5.11 28.95
C PHE A 207 14.00 3.81 28.61
N THR A 208 13.22 2.78 28.27
CA THR A 208 13.67 1.48 27.80
C THR A 208 13.26 1.28 26.35
N VAL A 209 14.21 0.89 25.50
CA VAL A 209 13.93 0.55 24.12
C VAL A 209 13.41 -0.89 24.06
N LEU A 210 12.27 -1.10 23.42
CA LEU A 210 11.65 -2.43 23.31
C LEU A 210 11.95 -3.06 21.94
N ASN A 211 11.99 -2.26 20.88
CA ASN A 211 12.44 -2.65 19.55
C ASN A 211 12.77 -1.40 18.70
N GLU A 212 12.97 -1.55 17.39
CA GLU A 212 13.24 -0.43 16.49
C GLU A 212 12.10 0.61 16.44
N ARG A 213 10.89 0.27 16.88
CA ARG A 213 9.68 1.10 16.71
C ARG A 213 9.04 1.54 18.01
N TYR A 214 9.24 0.80 19.09
CA TYR A 214 8.63 1.03 20.39
C TYR A 214 9.69 1.22 21.47
N GLY A 215 9.39 2.12 22.38
CA GLY A 215 10.04 2.24 23.68
C GLY A 215 8.98 2.49 24.74
N ALA A 216 9.38 2.43 26.01
CA ALA A 216 8.52 2.75 27.14
C ALA A 216 9.33 3.44 28.23
N ASP A 217 8.67 4.29 29.02
CA ASP A 217 9.22 4.84 30.25
C ASP A 217 8.32 4.49 31.43
N LYS A 218 8.57 5.09 32.60
CA LYS A 218 7.76 4.86 33.80
C LYS A 218 6.31 5.37 33.74
N ALA A 219 5.86 5.97 32.64
CA ALA A 219 4.56 6.63 32.48
C ALA A 219 3.82 6.31 31.18
N ALA A 220 4.51 5.90 30.11
CA ALA A 220 3.90 5.65 28.81
C ALA A 220 4.74 4.73 27.91
N GLY A 221 4.07 4.11 26.94
CA GLY A 221 4.70 3.59 25.73
C GLY A 221 4.90 4.70 24.69
N TYR A 222 5.80 4.48 23.74
CA TYR A 222 6.13 5.41 22.66
C TYR A 222 6.28 4.66 21.36
N TYR A 223 5.81 5.24 20.27
CA TYR A 223 5.98 4.72 18.91
C TYR A 223 6.78 5.69 18.03
N ILE A 224 7.61 5.14 17.13
CA ILE A 224 8.63 5.84 16.33
C ILE A 224 8.10 6.93 15.38
N THR A 225 6.78 7.13 15.30
CA THR A 225 6.17 8.29 14.62
C THR A 225 5.81 9.43 15.56
N ASN A 226 6.52 9.53 16.69
CA ASN A 226 6.29 10.52 17.76
C ASN A 226 4.90 10.43 18.40
N LEU A 227 4.40 9.20 18.57
CA LEU A 227 3.15 8.96 19.30
C LEU A 227 3.48 8.53 20.72
N ARG A 228 2.93 9.24 21.70
CA ARG A 228 2.91 8.83 23.11
C ARG A 228 1.65 8.01 23.34
N LEU A 229 1.82 6.86 24.00
CA LEU A 229 0.79 5.87 24.29
C LEU A 229 0.63 5.80 25.82
N PRO A 230 -0.23 6.65 26.42
CA PRO A 230 -0.43 6.65 27.87
C PRO A 230 -0.92 5.28 28.33
N THR A 231 -0.31 4.76 29.39
CA THR A 231 -0.72 3.51 30.03
C THR A 231 -0.82 3.73 31.54
N GLU A 232 -1.83 3.12 32.15
CA GLU A 232 -2.03 3.15 33.61
C GLU A 232 -1.02 2.23 34.32
N GLU A 233 -0.45 1.26 33.60
CA GLU A 233 0.49 0.27 34.12
C GLU A 233 1.74 0.17 33.21
N PRO A 234 2.62 1.19 33.21
CA PRO A 234 3.74 1.30 32.27
C PRO A 234 4.70 0.10 32.26
N GLY A 235 4.86 -0.58 33.39
CA GLY A 235 5.66 -1.81 33.49
C GLY A 235 5.11 -3.01 32.73
N THR A 236 3.89 -2.94 32.19
CA THR A 236 3.26 -4.00 31.37
C THR A 236 3.39 -3.76 29.87
N PHE A 237 3.90 -2.59 29.46
CA PHE A 237 4.00 -2.24 28.05
C PHE A 237 5.12 -3.04 27.38
N GLY A 238 4.76 -3.86 26.38
CA GLY A 238 5.67 -4.78 25.72
C GLY A 238 5.33 -5.00 24.24
N VAL A 239 6.32 -5.48 23.49
CA VAL A 239 6.15 -5.82 22.08
C VAL A 239 5.40 -7.15 21.95
N VAL A 240 4.43 -7.20 21.04
CA VAL A 240 3.81 -8.45 20.60
C VAL A 240 4.65 -8.96 19.44
N SER A 241 5.36 -10.07 19.65
CA SER A 241 6.12 -10.73 18.60
C SER A 241 5.22 -11.56 17.69
N TYR A 242 5.72 -11.86 16.49
CA TYR A 242 5.07 -12.80 15.58
C TYR A 242 6.13 -13.71 14.96
N TYR A 243 5.70 -14.90 14.51
CA TYR A 243 6.57 -15.80 13.76
C TYR A 243 6.37 -15.59 12.25
N TYR A 244 7.47 -15.58 11.51
CA TYR A 244 7.47 -15.55 10.06
C TYR A 244 8.27 -16.76 9.56
N GLY A 245 7.60 -17.74 8.94
CA GLY A 245 8.20 -18.99 8.50
C GLY A 245 8.80 -18.93 7.10
N ARG A 246 8.34 -18.00 6.25
CA ARG A 246 8.68 -17.95 4.81
C ARG A 246 9.25 -16.60 4.39
N GLY A 247 10.56 -16.49 4.22
CA GLY A 247 11.20 -15.27 3.71
C GLY A 247 12.72 -15.27 3.84
N GLN A 248 13.36 -14.12 3.58
CA GLN A 248 14.82 -13.98 3.72
C GLN A 248 15.30 -14.12 5.18
N LYS A 249 14.42 -13.88 6.15
CA LYS A 249 14.69 -14.01 7.59
C LYS A 249 13.55 -14.74 8.31
N PRO A 250 13.47 -16.06 8.26
CA PRO A 250 12.50 -16.80 9.05
C PRO A 250 12.82 -16.72 10.55
N GLY A 251 11.80 -16.71 11.42
CA GLY A 251 11.98 -16.69 12.87
C GLY A 251 10.94 -15.88 13.63
N ILE A 252 11.20 -15.66 14.91
CA ILE A 252 10.39 -14.77 15.76
C ILE A 252 10.85 -13.33 15.51
N HIS A 253 9.95 -12.47 15.05
CA HIS A 253 10.20 -11.05 14.84
C HIS A 253 9.76 -10.25 16.07
N VAL A 254 10.74 -9.83 16.87
CA VAL A 254 10.56 -8.86 17.97
C VAL A 254 10.99 -7.47 17.50
N GLU A 255 12.20 -7.37 16.93
CA GLU A 255 12.84 -6.10 16.54
C GLU A 255 12.04 -5.33 15.47
N GLU A 256 11.44 -6.07 14.54
CA GLU A 256 10.68 -5.55 13.41
C GLU A 256 9.17 -5.62 13.65
N SER A 257 8.71 -5.81 14.89
CA SER A 257 7.27 -5.86 15.18
C SER A 257 6.63 -4.47 15.17
N HIS A 258 5.43 -4.39 14.58
CA HIS A 258 4.56 -3.21 14.60
C HIS A 258 3.53 -3.26 15.73
N TYR A 259 3.54 -4.32 16.53
CA TYR A 259 2.51 -4.60 17.52
C TYR A 259 3.08 -4.49 18.93
N ALA A 260 2.34 -3.82 19.81
CA ALA A 260 2.67 -3.70 21.23
C ALA A 260 1.39 -3.79 22.04
N LYS A 261 1.51 -4.09 23.33
CA LYS A 261 0.37 -4.09 24.25
C LYS A 261 0.80 -3.68 25.64
N ASP A 262 -0.13 -3.13 26.40
CA ASP A 262 -0.09 -3.10 27.85
C ASP A 262 -1.09 -4.12 28.42
N SER A 263 -1.35 -4.10 29.72
CA SER A 263 -2.31 -5.00 30.36
C SER A 263 -3.77 -4.82 29.90
N ARG A 264 -4.11 -3.69 29.26
CA ARG A 264 -5.49 -3.29 28.92
C ARG A 264 -5.72 -3.09 27.43
N LYS A 265 -4.70 -2.66 26.69
CA LYS A 265 -4.79 -2.18 25.32
C LYS A 265 -3.78 -2.87 24.42
N VAL A 266 -4.18 -3.09 23.18
CA VAL A 266 -3.33 -3.57 22.09
C VAL A 266 -3.15 -2.44 21.09
N TYR A 267 -1.94 -2.29 20.58
CA TYR A 267 -1.58 -1.27 19.60
C TYR A 267 -0.97 -1.93 18.38
N ALA A 268 -1.38 -1.47 17.20
CA ALA A 268 -0.76 -1.78 15.92
C ALA A 268 -0.35 -0.47 15.25
N TYR A 269 0.90 -0.37 14.81
CA TYR A 269 1.44 0.85 14.18
C TYR A 269 1.25 2.11 15.06
N GLY A 270 1.28 1.95 16.38
CA GLY A 270 1.04 3.04 17.35
C GLY A 270 -0.42 3.45 17.52
N VAL A 271 -1.38 2.70 16.98
CA VAL A 271 -2.83 2.97 17.09
C VAL A 271 -3.50 1.84 17.86
N GLU A 272 -4.38 2.19 18.80
CA GLU A 272 -5.15 1.23 19.60
C GLU A 272 -6.07 0.37 18.71
N ILE A 273 -6.08 -0.94 18.94
CA ILE A 273 -7.06 -1.86 18.36
C ILE A 273 -8.27 -1.91 19.30
N GLU A 274 -9.30 -1.11 18.98
CA GLU A 274 -10.46 -0.96 19.84
C GLU A 274 -11.17 -2.31 20.12
N GLY A 275 -11.36 -2.61 21.40
CA GLY A 275 -12.06 -3.81 21.85
C GLY A 275 -11.26 -5.11 21.80
N ALA A 276 -9.95 -5.05 21.49
CA ALA A 276 -9.07 -6.20 21.61
C ALA A 276 -8.81 -6.56 23.08
N ASP A 277 -8.82 -7.86 23.40
CA ASP A 277 -8.47 -8.34 24.74
C ASP A 277 -6.95 -8.47 24.88
N ALA A 278 -6.30 -7.45 25.43
CA ALA A 278 -4.84 -7.40 25.54
C ALA A 278 -4.19 -8.59 26.26
N PRO A 279 -4.73 -9.13 27.37
CA PRO A 279 -4.13 -10.28 28.05
C PRO A 279 -4.01 -11.52 27.15
N SER A 280 -5.01 -11.80 26.32
CA SER A 280 -5.02 -12.98 25.43
C SER A 280 -4.54 -12.70 24.01
N PHE A 281 -4.29 -11.45 23.64
CA PHE A 281 -3.84 -11.08 22.28
C PHE A 281 -2.45 -11.65 21.95
N HIS A 282 -2.36 -12.41 20.87
CA HIS A 282 -1.12 -13.01 20.34
C HIS A 282 -1.19 -13.19 18.81
N ALA A 283 -0.03 -13.30 18.16
CA ALA A 283 0.06 -13.66 16.75
C ALA A 283 -0.29 -15.14 16.54
N ILE A 284 -0.94 -15.46 15.43
CA ILE A 284 -1.25 -16.83 15.00
C ILE A 284 -0.73 -17.08 13.57
N GLY A 285 -0.45 -18.34 13.25
CA GLY A 285 0.17 -18.71 11.98
C GLY A 285 1.64 -18.33 11.87
N ASP A 286 2.20 -18.48 10.67
CA ASP A 286 3.62 -18.30 10.36
C ASP A 286 3.89 -17.21 9.31
N GLU A 287 2.95 -16.29 9.13
CA GLU A 287 3.05 -15.22 8.13
C GLU A 287 3.01 -13.81 8.73
N GLY A 288 2.92 -13.70 10.06
CA GLY A 288 3.08 -12.44 10.77
C GLY A 288 1.95 -11.43 10.63
N MET A 289 0.81 -11.82 10.06
CA MET A 289 -0.30 -10.90 9.75
C MET A 289 -1.63 -11.29 10.40
N TYR A 290 -1.78 -12.53 10.89
CA TYR A 290 -2.96 -12.92 11.66
C TYR A 290 -2.69 -12.85 13.17
N PHE A 291 -3.68 -12.35 13.90
CA PHE A 291 -3.65 -12.28 15.35
C PHE A 291 -4.97 -12.78 15.92
N ALA A 292 -4.96 -13.18 17.18
CA ALA A 292 -6.16 -13.59 17.87
C ALA A 292 -6.12 -13.15 19.33
N ASP A 293 -7.30 -12.86 19.87
CA ASP A 293 -7.52 -12.78 21.31
C ASP A 293 -8.55 -13.84 21.73
N ARG A 294 -9.08 -13.80 22.95
CA ARG A 294 -10.06 -14.78 23.45
C ARG A 294 -11.42 -14.71 22.73
N ASN A 295 -11.73 -13.62 22.05
CA ASN A 295 -13.04 -13.34 21.48
C ASN A 295 -13.03 -13.29 19.94
N ARG A 296 -11.91 -12.93 19.32
CA ARG A 296 -11.85 -12.51 17.91
C ARG A 296 -10.54 -12.91 17.23
N VAL A 297 -10.62 -12.99 15.90
CA VAL A 297 -9.48 -13.10 14.99
C VAL A 297 -9.29 -11.76 14.28
N TYR A 298 -8.05 -11.41 13.99
CA TYR A 298 -7.65 -10.17 13.36
C TYR A 298 -6.75 -10.45 12.17
N TRP A 299 -6.94 -9.68 11.11
CA TRP A 299 -5.96 -9.50 10.04
C TRP A 299 -5.34 -8.12 10.20
N GLU A 300 -4.03 -8.08 10.40
CA GLU A 300 -3.28 -6.91 10.83
C GLU A 300 -3.90 -6.27 12.10
N ASN A 301 -4.53 -5.11 11.95
CA ASN A 301 -5.18 -4.37 13.03
C ASN A 301 -6.71 -4.38 12.94
N LYS A 302 -7.29 -5.19 12.05
CA LYS A 302 -8.74 -5.23 11.80
C LYS A 302 -9.34 -6.56 12.26
N PRO A 303 -10.44 -6.55 13.05
CA PRO A 303 -11.14 -7.77 13.38
C PRO A 303 -11.78 -8.37 12.12
N ILE A 304 -11.69 -9.69 11.97
CA ILE A 304 -12.37 -10.46 10.93
C ILE A 304 -13.78 -10.75 11.45
N LEU A 305 -14.77 -10.04 10.92
CA LEU A 305 -16.16 -10.19 11.34
C LEU A 305 -16.71 -11.55 10.91
N GLY A 306 -17.42 -12.22 11.81
CA GLY A 306 -18.04 -13.51 11.55
C GLY A 306 -17.08 -14.70 11.47
N ALA A 307 -15.77 -14.51 11.67
CA ALA A 307 -14.85 -15.63 11.78
C ALA A 307 -15.15 -16.46 13.02
N ASP A 308 -15.26 -17.78 12.85
CA ASP A 308 -15.35 -18.69 13.98
C ASP A 308 -13.97 -18.79 14.64
N ARG A 309 -13.84 -18.12 15.80
CA ARG A 309 -12.59 -18.00 16.54
C ARG A 309 -12.00 -19.35 16.96
N ASP A 310 -12.84 -20.34 17.26
CA ASP A 310 -12.39 -21.61 17.82
C ASP A 310 -11.85 -22.56 16.74
N SER A 311 -12.37 -22.45 15.52
CA SER A 311 -11.95 -23.27 14.37
C SER A 311 -11.00 -22.57 13.39
N PHE A 312 -10.70 -21.28 13.59
CA PHE A 312 -9.85 -20.52 12.68
C PHE A 312 -8.42 -21.07 12.63
N THR A 313 -7.97 -21.41 11.41
CA THR A 313 -6.68 -22.02 11.13
C THR A 313 -5.97 -21.26 10.02
N CYS A 314 -4.74 -20.80 10.30
CA CYS A 314 -3.85 -20.25 9.27
C CYS A 314 -3.22 -21.41 8.50
N ALA A 315 -3.31 -21.37 7.17
CA ALA A 315 -2.89 -22.45 6.29
C ALA A 315 -1.96 -21.92 5.19
N SER A 316 -0.76 -21.46 5.57
CA SER A 316 0.24 -20.93 4.64
C SER A 316 0.73 -21.97 3.61
N GLU A 317 0.51 -23.26 3.88
CA GLU A 317 0.74 -24.35 2.93
C GLU A 317 -0.25 -24.35 1.76
N ALA A 318 -1.49 -23.88 1.97
CA ALA A 318 -2.49 -23.71 0.92
C ALA A 318 -2.20 -22.47 0.04
N GLY A 319 -1.49 -21.48 0.59
CA GLY A 319 -1.12 -20.25 -0.11
C GLY A 319 -0.79 -19.13 0.86
N GLN A 320 -0.13 -18.08 0.35
CA GLN A 320 0.22 -16.94 1.20
C GLN A 320 -1.03 -16.23 1.72
N TYR A 321 -1.13 -16.03 3.03
CA TYR A 321 -2.25 -15.39 3.73
C TYR A 321 -3.57 -16.16 3.67
N CYS A 322 -3.52 -17.43 3.25
CA CYS A 322 -4.65 -18.34 3.28
C CYS A 322 -4.93 -18.79 4.71
N ALA A 323 -6.20 -18.72 5.08
CA ALA A 323 -6.72 -19.25 6.33
C ALA A 323 -8.12 -19.82 6.08
N TYR A 324 -8.65 -20.58 7.02
CA TYR A 324 -10.03 -21.05 6.98
C TYR A 324 -10.58 -21.18 8.40
N ASP A 325 -11.89 -21.12 8.54
CA ASP A 325 -12.58 -21.63 9.72
C ASP A 325 -13.46 -22.82 9.33
N ARG A 326 -14.26 -23.36 10.25
CA ARG A 326 -15.13 -24.51 9.95
C ARG A 326 -16.07 -24.25 8.77
N ASP A 327 -16.45 -23.01 8.50
CA ASP A 327 -17.53 -22.65 7.59
C ASP A 327 -17.05 -22.12 6.23
N ARG A 328 -15.85 -21.52 6.16
CA ARG A 328 -15.34 -20.92 4.92
C ARG A 328 -13.83 -20.67 4.89
N PRO A 329 -13.25 -20.51 3.67
CA PRO A 329 -11.89 -20.01 3.49
C PRO A 329 -11.80 -18.49 3.60
N TYR A 330 -10.58 -18.00 3.87
CA TYR A 330 -10.19 -16.60 3.95
C TYR A 330 -8.88 -16.36 3.19
N TYR A 331 -8.77 -15.19 2.57
CA TYR A 331 -7.53 -14.66 1.99
C TYR A 331 -7.29 -13.26 2.54
N ALA A 332 -6.14 -13.04 3.20
CA ALA A 332 -5.79 -11.75 3.81
C ALA A 332 -6.93 -11.18 4.69
N GLY A 333 -7.52 -12.05 5.52
CA GLY A 333 -8.64 -11.74 6.41
C GLY A 333 -10.00 -11.52 5.72
N GLN A 334 -10.09 -11.62 4.39
CA GLN A 334 -11.36 -11.50 3.67
C GLN A 334 -12.00 -12.88 3.46
N PRO A 335 -13.27 -13.09 3.84
CA PRO A 335 -13.97 -14.35 3.58
C PRO A 335 -14.09 -14.60 2.07
N GLN A 336 -13.86 -15.84 1.65
CA GLN A 336 -13.90 -16.26 0.24
C GLN A 336 -15.08 -17.21 -0.02
N SER A 337 -15.45 -17.35 -1.31
CA SER A 337 -16.49 -18.30 -1.75
C SER A 337 -16.01 -19.73 -1.62
N VAL A 338 -16.79 -20.55 -0.90
CA VAL A 338 -16.56 -22.00 -0.76
C VAL A 338 -16.50 -22.70 -2.13
N SER A 339 -17.47 -22.42 -3.01
CA SER A 339 -17.53 -23.02 -4.34
C SER A 339 -16.34 -22.61 -5.21
N SER A 340 -15.92 -21.35 -5.14
CA SER A 340 -14.82 -20.83 -5.98
C SER A 340 -13.46 -21.34 -5.51
N GLU A 341 -13.27 -21.46 -4.20
CA GLU A 341 -12.01 -21.88 -3.58
C GLU A 341 -11.83 -23.41 -3.52
N PHE A 342 -12.89 -24.18 -3.77
CA PHE A 342 -12.86 -25.65 -3.67
C PHE A 342 -11.67 -26.27 -4.40
N GLU A 343 -11.44 -25.90 -5.65
CA GLU A 343 -10.35 -26.47 -6.46
C GLU A 343 -8.97 -25.98 -6.02
N HIS A 344 -8.86 -24.71 -5.62
CA HIS A 344 -7.62 -24.13 -5.12
C HIS A 344 -7.13 -24.83 -3.85
N TRP A 345 -8.04 -25.17 -2.94
CA TRP A 345 -7.73 -25.81 -1.66
C TRP A 345 -7.62 -27.34 -1.72
N ARG A 346 -7.90 -27.97 -2.87
CA ARG A 346 -7.89 -29.43 -3.02
C ARG A 346 -6.57 -30.05 -2.51
N GLY A 347 -5.44 -29.54 -2.99
CA GLY A 347 -4.12 -30.08 -2.64
C GLY A 347 -3.82 -30.02 -1.14
N TYR A 348 -4.28 -28.97 -0.45
CA TYR A 348 -4.12 -28.83 1.00
C TYR A 348 -4.97 -29.88 1.73
N PHE A 349 -6.29 -29.92 1.51
CA PHE A 349 -7.15 -30.85 2.25
C PHE A 349 -6.88 -32.32 1.92
N GLU A 350 -6.46 -32.65 0.69
CA GLU A 350 -6.04 -34.01 0.34
C GLU A 350 -4.73 -34.44 1.02
N ALA A 351 -3.83 -33.50 1.31
CA ALA A 351 -2.58 -33.75 2.04
C ALA A 351 -2.78 -33.82 3.56
N HIS A 352 -3.91 -33.34 4.07
CA HIS A 352 -4.24 -33.26 5.50
C HIS A 352 -5.52 -34.04 5.86
N PRO A 353 -5.52 -35.39 5.71
CA PRO A 353 -6.69 -36.21 5.99
C PRO A 353 -7.13 -36.21 7.46
N GLU A 354 -6.29 -35.74 8.39
CA GLU A 354 -6.64 -35.53 9.80
C GLU A 354 -7.65 -34.41 10.01
N ILE A 355 -7.79 -33.49 9.05
CA ILE A 355 -8.75 -32.39 9.11
C ILE A 355 -10.11 -32.91 8.65
N ALA A 356 -10.93 -33.39 9.59
CA ALA A 356 -12.30 -33.84 9.30
C ALA A 356 -13.31 -32.69 9.37
N GLU A 357 -14.43 -32.84 8.66
CA GLU A 357 -15.63 -31.99 8.80
C GLU A 357 -15.45 -30.48 8.51
N SER A 358 -14.52 -30.11 7.63
CA SER A 358 -14.35 -28.73 7.14
C SER A 358 -15.36 -28.32 6.06
N TRP A 359 -15.43 -27.03 5.74
CA TRP A 359 -16.21 -26.50 4.61
C TRP A 359 -15.90 -27.21 3.29
N TRP A 360 -14.64 -27.58 3.06
CA TRP A 360 -14.19 -28.23 1.82
C TRP A 360 -14.74 -29.64 1.67
N HIS A 361 -14.80 -30.40 2.77
CA HIS A 361 -15.39 -31.75 2.78
C HIS A 361 -16.89 -31.71 2.52
N ARG A 362 -17.60 -30.73 3.11
CA ARG A 362 -19.03 -30.52 2.83
C ARG A 362 -19.27 -30.15 1.37
N GLU A 363 -18.43 -29.29 0.80
CA GLU A 363 -18.51 -28.92 -0.62
C GLU A 363 -18.18 -30.10 -1.55
N LYS A 364 -17.20 -30.95 -1.20
CA LYS A 364 -16.88 -32.19 -1.92
C LYS A 364 -18.09 -33.12 -1.98
N ALA A 365 -18.66 -33.46 -0.81
CA ALA A 365 -19.82 -34.33 -0.72
C ALA A 365 -21.02 -33.78 -1.50
N ARG A 366 -21.23 -32.45 -1.45
CA ARG A 366 -22.27 -31.77 -2.23
C ARG A 366 -22.04 -31.89 -3.73
N ARG A 367 -20.82 -31.65 -4.23
CA ARG A 367 -20.49 -31.78 -5.66
C ARG A 367 -20.69 -33.19 -6.17
N GLU A 368 -20.29 -34.18 -5.38
CA GLU A 368 -20.53 -35.60 -5.68
C GLU A 368 -22.04 -35.88 -5.79
N ALA A 369 -22.86 -35.36 -4.87
CA ALA A 369 -24.33 -35.49 -4.95
C ALA A 369 -24.95 -34.75 -6.14
N ALA A 370 -24.45 -33.55 -6.48
CA ALA A 370 -24.97 -32.72 -7.57
C ALA A 370 -24.67 -33.28 -8.97
N SER A 371 -23.61 -34.08 -9.13
CA SER A 371 -23.31 -34.77 -10.40
C SER A 371 -24.44 -35.69 -10.88
N PHE A 372 -25.41 -36.00 -10.00
CA PHE A 372 -26.61 -36.79 -10.27
C PHE A 372 -27.89 -35.95 -10.50
N ALA A 373 -27.84 -34.62 -10.38
CA ALA A 373 -28.99 -33.73 -10.56
C ALA A 373 -28.99 -33.08 -11.96
N THR A 374 -30.11 -33.13 -12.68
CA THR A 374 -30.21 -32.81 -14.12
C THR A 374 -30.92 -31.48 -14.45
N GLY A 375 -31.16 -30.61 -13.46
CA GLY A 375 -31.91 -29.36 -13.64
C GLY A 375 -31.05 -28.15 -13.99
N ARG A 376 -31.55 -27.28 -14.91
CA ARG A 376 -30.98 -25.93 -15.10
C ARG A 376 -31.47 -25.00 -13.97
N PRO A 377 -30.64 -24.04 -13.51
CA PRO A 377 -31.07 -23.08 -12.49
C PRO A 377 -32.33 -22.31 -12.89
N ILE A 378 -33.24 -22.11 -11.93
CA ILE A 378 -34.53 -21.45 -12.11
C ILE A 378 -34.41 -20.00 -11.65
N SER A 379 -34.97 -19.05 -12.41
CA SER A 379 -34.93 -17.63 -12.00
C SER A 379 -35.71 -17.39 -10.70
N ILE A 380 -35.11 -16.66 -9.76
CA ILE A 380 -35.72 -16.26 -8.48
C ILE A 380 -35.85 -14.73 -8.34
N GLY A 381 -35.79 -14.02 -9.47
CA GLY A 381 -35.94 -12.57 -9.56
C GLY A 381 -34.63 -11.84 -9.90
N GLY A 382 -34.74 -10.78 -10.71
CA GLY A 382 -33.60 -9.99 -11.15
C GLY A 382 -32.51 -10.84 -11.82
N PRO A 383 -31.21 -10.61 -11.49
CA PRO A 383 -30.10 -11.41 -12.03
C PRO A 383 -29.93 -12.79 -11.36
N TYR A 384 -30.78 -13.14 -10.38
CA TYR A 384 -30.59 -14.31 -9.53
C TYR A 384 -31.34 -15.55 -10.02
N PHE A 385 -30.69 -16.69 -9.86
CA PHE A 385 -31.23 -18.01 -10.13
C PHE A 385 -30.96 -18.94 -8.94
N SER A 386 -31.74 -20.02 -8.82
CA SER A 386 -31.55 -21.07 -7.83
C SER A 386 -31.31 -22.41 -8.51
N ASP A 387 -30.36 -23.18 -7.98
CA ASP A 387 -30.13 -24.59 -8.34
C ASP A 387 -30.70 -25.56 -7.29
N ASP A 388 -31.78 -25.15 -6.59
CA ASP A 388 -32.45 -25.83 -5.47
C ASP A 388 -31.75 -25.69 -4.10
N SER A 389 -30.45 -25.36 -4.09
CA SER A 389 -29.68 -25.24 -2.85
C SER A 389 -28.82 -23.97 -2.74
N ARG A 390 -28.52 -23.33 -3.87
CA ARG A 390 -27.65 -22.16 -3.95
C ARG A 390 -28.29 -21.08 -4.77
N ILE A 391 -27.84 -19.86 -4.50
CA ILE A 391 -28.13 -18.72 -5.35
C ILE A 391 -26.98 -18.60 -6.32
N VAL A 392 -27.30 -18.63 -7.60
CA VAL A 392 -26.34 -18.52 -8.68
C VAL A 392 -26.67 -17.33 -9.56
N VAL A 393 -25.62 -16.74 -10.11
CA VAL A 393 -25.71 -15.66 -11.10
C VAL A 393 -24.93 -16.06 -12.34
N ARG A 394 -25.30 -15.48 -13.48
CA ARG A 394 -24.55 -15.65 -14.72
C ARG A 394 -23.70 -14.41 -14.93
N PRO A 395 -22.37 -14.47 -14.73
CA PRO A 395 -21.50 -13.29 -14.82
C PRO A 395 -21.50 -12.66 -16.21
N GLU A 396 -21.21 -11.37 -16.26
CA GLU A 396 -21.02 -10.63 -17.51
C GLU A 396 -19.59 -10.75 -18.10
N TRP A 397 -18.60 -11.34 -17.38
CA TRP A 397 -17.14 -11.42 -17.69
C TRP A 397 -16.47 -12.72 -17.17
N PRO A 398 -15.24 -13.09 -17.62
CA PRO A 398 -14.88 -13.90 -18.80
C PRO A 398 -14.79 -15.42 -18.54
N GLY A 399 -15.28 -16.22 -19.51
CA GLY A 399 -15.29 -17.68 -19.51
C GLY A 399 -16.72 -18.20 -19.67
N ASP A 400 -17.24 -18.16 -20.90
CA ASP A 400 -18.51 -18.74 -21.38
C ASP A 400 -19.51 -19.25 -20.33
N GLY A 401 -20.38 -18.35 -19.85
CA GLY A 401 -21.72 -18.72 -19.37
C GLY A 401 -21.80 -19.66 -18.16
N GLU A 402 -20.70 -19.92 -17.44
CA GLU A 402 -20.74 -20.70 -16.21
C GLU A 402 -21.46 -19.95 -15.09
N TRP A 403 -22.25 -20.70 -14.33
CA TRP A 403 -22.98 -20.18 -13.18
C TRP A 403 -22.02 -19.97 -12.01
N VAL A 404 -22.00 -18.76 -11.45
CA VAL A 404 -21.23 -18.46 -10.23
C VAL A 404 -22.16 -18.51 -9.03
N SER A 405 -21.76 -19.30 -8.03
CA SER A 405 -22.49 -19.40 -6.78
C SER A 405 -22.18 -18.22 -5.87
N LEU A 406 -23.23 -17.60 -5.33
CA LEU A 406 -23.15 -16.59 -4.28
C LEU A 406 -23.26 -17.28 -2.92
N ASP A 407 -22.26 -18.08 -2.55
CA ASP A 407 -22.29 -18.94 -1.35
C ASP A 407 -22.48 -18.17 -0.03
N HIS A 408 -22.30 -16.85 -0.05
CA HIS A 408 -22.45 -15.95 1.08
C HIS A 408 -23.88 -15.41 1.25
N PHE A 409 -24.79 -15.78 0.36
CA PHE A 409 -26.20 -15.48 0.48
C PHE A 409 -26.92 -16.70 1.06
N ASP A 410 -27.82 -16.47 2.01
CA ASP A 410 -28.63 -17.56 2.54
C ASP A 410 -29.76 -17.92 1.57
N HIS A 411 -29.62 -19.06 0.89
CA HIS A 411 -30.54 -19.54 -0.15
C HIS A 411 -32.00 -19.56 0.31
N ASP A 412 -32.29 -20.21 1.45
CA ASP A 412 -33.67 -20.49 1.87
C ASP A 412 -34.47 -19.24 2.24
N SER A 413 -33.80 -18.19 2.70
CA SER A 413 -34.44 -16.94 3.09
C SER A 413 -34.32 -15.83 2.04
N PHE A 414 -33.62 -16.09 0.93
CA PHE A 414 -33.32 -15.05 -0.04
C PHE A 414 -34.54 -14.59 -0.82
N ARG A 415 -34.61 -13.28 -1.03
CA ARG A 415 -35.61 -12.64 -1.87
C ARG A 415 -34.95 -11.50 -2.64
N HIS A 416 -35.12 -11.50 -3.96
CA HIS A 416 -34.74 -10.36 -4.80
C HIS A 416 -35.54 -9.11 -4.41
N LEU A 417 -34.90 -7.94 -4.43
CA LEU A 417 -35.54 -6.65 -4.18
C LEU A 417 -35.56 -5.79 -5.44
N VAL A 418 -34.38 -5.35 -5.89
CA VAL A 418 -34.23 -4.46 -7.05
C VAL A 418 -32.79 -4.51 -7.54
N ASP A 419 -32.56 -4.41 -8.85
CA ASP A 419 -31.22 -4.48 -9.45
C ASP A 419 -30.44 -5.71 -8.92
N VAL A 420 -29.16 -5.55 -8.57
CA VAL A 420 -28.32 -6.55 -7.89
C VAL A 420 -28.52 -6.61 -6.37
N PHE A 421 -29.62 -6.08 -5.83
CA PHE A 421 -29.93 -6.14 -4.41
C PHE A 421 -31.01 -7.16 -4.10
N GLY A 422 -30.79 -7.90 -3.02
CA GLY A 422 -31.76 -8.80 -2.42
C GLY A 422 -31.67 -8.73 -0.89
N GLN A 423 -32.49 -9.52 -0.22
CA GLN A 423 -32.43 -9.69 1.23
C GLN A 423 -32.37 -11.18 1.57
N ASP A 424 -31.73 -11.49 2.67
CA ASP A 424 -31.78 -12.79 3.31
C ASP A 424 -31.93 -12.64 4.84
N ARG A 425 -31.92 -13.75 5.59
CA ARG A 425 -32.11 -13.75 7.07
C ARG A 425 -31.09 -12.89 7.83
N GLN A 426 -29.95 -12.62 7.23
CA GLN A 426 -28.86 -11.84 7.80
C GLN A 426 -28.91 -10.36 7.34
N GLY A 427 -29.76 -9.99 6.37
CA GLY A 427 -30.05 -8.59 6.01
C GLY A 427 -29.98 -8.30 4.52
N LEU A 428 -29.69 -7.04 4.17
CA LEU A 428 -29.57 -6.60 2.78
C LEU A 428 -28.30 -7.20 2.15
N ARG A 429 -28.44 -7.72 0.94
CA ARG A 429 -27.39 -8.35 0.14
C ARG A 429 -27.27 -7.73 -1.23
N TYR A 430 -26.06 -7.81 -1.77
CA TYR A 430 -25.77 -7.46 -3.14
C TYR A 430 -24.51 -8.17 -3.62
N PHE A 431 -24.36 -8.36 -4.92
CA PHE A 431 -23.08 -8.75 -5.52
C PHE A 431 -22.55 -7.62 -6.39
N THR A 432 -21.25 -7.63 -6.65
CA THR A 432 -20.62 -6.65 -7.54
C THR A 432 -20.34 -7.32 -8.89
N PRO A 433 -20.90 -6.83 -10.00
CA PRO A 433 -20.60 -7.37 -11.32
C PRO A 433 -19.09 -7.39 -11.62
N GLY A 434 -18.58 -8.56 -12.02
CA GLY A 434 -17.16 -8.85 -12.24
C GLY A 434 -16.39 -9.29 -10.99
N LEU A 435 -17.03 -9.31 -9.81
CA LEU A 435 -16.47 -9.74 -8.52
C LEU A 435 -17.42 -10.71 -7.79
N GLU A 436 -18.29 -11.42 -8.52
CA GLU A 436 -19.33 -12.31 -7.99
C GLU A 436 -18.78 -13.40 -7.07
N ARG A 437 -17.56 -13.87 -7.35
CA ARG A 437 -16.84 -14.88 -6.57
C ARG A 437 -16.40 -14.41 -5.18
N TYR A 438 -16.39 -13.10 -4.93
CA TYR A 438 -15.96 -12.54 -3.65
C TYR A 438 -17.18 -12.29 -2.77
N GLY A 439 -17.18 -12.90 -1.59
CA GLY A 439 -18.24 -12.68 -0.59
C GLY A 439 -18.14 -11.30 0.04
N ARG A 440 -19.30 -10.68 0.28
CA ARG A 440 -19.41 -9.46 1.09
C ARG A 440 -20.31 -9.70 2.28
N GLU A 441 -19.96 -9.08 3.40
CA GLU A 441 -20.83 -9.02 4.58
C GLU A 441 -22.16 -8.29 4.26
N PRO A 442 -23.23 -8.57 5.03
CA PRO A 442 -24.49 -7.82 4.97
C PRO A 442 -24.27 -6.30 5.00
N VAL A 443 -25.09 -5.53 4.28
CA VAL A 443 -25.00 -4.07 4.29
C VAL A 443 -25.34 -3.55 5.69
N LYS A 444 -24.34 -2.99 6.37
CA LYS A 444 -24.45 -2.56 7.77
C LYS A 444 -25.54 -1.49 7.95
N GLY A 445 -26.44 -1.73 8.90
CA GLY A 445 -27.49 -0.79 9.28
C GLY A 445 -28.61 -0.63 8.24
N ALA A 446 -28.60 -1.42 7.17
CA ALA A 446 -29.64 -1.36 6.16
C ALA A 446 -30.98 -1.87 6.69
N ASP A 447 -32.06 -1.33 6.15
CA ASP A 447 -33.42 -1.81 6.38
C ASP A 447 -34.00 -2.40 5.09
N PRO A 448 -33.83 -3.71 4.85
CA PRO A 448 -34.25 -4.34 3.60
C PRO A 448 -35.74 -4.17 3.30
N ALA A 449 -36.58 -4.08 4.35
CA ALA A 449 -38.02 -3.95 4.24
C ALA A 449 -38.48 -2.64 3.59
N SER A 450 -37.67 -1.57 3.67
CA SER A 450 -37.96 -0.28 3.05
C SER A 450 -36.96 0.10 1.95
N PHE A 451 -36.06 -0.82 1.58
CA PHE A 451 -35.04 -0.59 0.58
C PHE A 451 -35.65 -0.51 -0.82
N ALA A 452 -35.41 0.58 -1.53
CA ALA A 452 -35.90 0.81 -2.87
C ALA A 452 -34.94 1.67 -3.70
N GLN A 453 -35.00 1.51 -5.02
CA GLN A 453 -34.34 2.42 -5.96
C GLN A 453 -35.08 3.76 -6.00
N VAL A 454 -34.33 4.86 -5.96
CA VAL A 454 -34.87 6.22 -6.07
C VAL A 454 -34.88 6.64 -7.54
N ASP A 455 -33.69 6.70 -8.15
CA ASP A 455 -33.49 6.96 -9.57
C ASP A 455 -32.05 6.59 -9.95
N GLY A 456 -31.87 5.98 -11.13
CA GLY A 456 -30.56 5.53 -11.62
C GLY A 456 -29.76 4.75 -10.55
N PRO A 457 -28.49 5.11 -10.29
CA PRO A 457 -27.61 4.42 -9.33
C PRO A 457 -27.90 4.77 -7.85
N TRP A 458 -29.03 5.41 -7.53
CA TRP A 458 -29.38 5.83 -6.18
C TRP A 458 -30.47 4.96 -5.57
N PHE A 459 -30.25 4.54 -4.33
CA PHE A 459 -31.18 3.74 -3.54
C PHE A 459 -31.35 4.36 -2.16
N ARG A 460 -32.43 4.01 -1.47
CA ARG A 460 -32.68 4.45 -0.09
C ARG A 460 -33.45 3.38 0.67
N ASP A 461 -33.32 3.42 1.99
CA ASP A 461 -34.25 2.82 2.92
C ASP A 461 -34.76 3.89 3.91
N LYS A 462 -35.48 3.50 4.96
CA LYS A 462 -36.00 4.43 5.97
C LYS A 462 -34.92 5.11 6.81
N ALA A 463 -33.70 4.57 6.84
CA ALA A 463 -32.60 4.98 7.71
C ALA A 463 -31.40 5.56 6.94
N GLN A 464 -31.22 5.22 5.66
CA GLN A 464 -30.00 5.49 4.90
C GLN A 464 -30.25 5.70 3.40
N VAL A 465 -29.29 6.36 2.75
CA VAL A 465 -29.20 6.52 1.30
C VAL A 465 -27.97 5.79 0.80
N TYR A 466 -28.06 5.23 -0.40
CA TYR A 466 -27.00 4.45 -1.03
C TYR A 466 -26.73 4.94 -2.46
N TYR A 467 -25.48 4.82 -2.87
CA TYR A 467 -25.07 4.97 -4.26
C TYR A 467 -24.35 3.69 -4.71
N PHE A 468 -24.83 3.09 -5.81
CA PHE A 468 -24.21 1.93 -6.45
C PHE A 468 -24.55 1.93 -7.94
N ASP A 469 -23.52 1.92 -8.78
CA ASP A 469 -23.69 1.87 -10.23
C ASP A 469 -23.33 0.48 -10.74
N SER A 470 -24.34 -0.39 -10.93
CA SER A 470 -24.19 -1.78 -11.40
C SER A 470 -23.69 -1.86 -12.86
N ALA A 471 -23.85 -0.79 -13.63
CA ALA A 471 -23.36 -0.70 -15.02
C ALA A 471 -21.84 -0.43 -15.09
N VAL A 472 -21.19 -0.10 -13.97
CA VAL A 472 -19.74 0.08 -13.88
C VAL A 472 -19.12 -1.19 -13.28
N PRO A 473 -18.08 -1.78 -13.92
CA PRO A 473 -17.45 -2.98 -13.37
C PRO A 473 -16.75 -2.66 -12.06
N MET A 474 -16.77 -3.61 -11.11
CA MET A 474 -16.11 -3.46 -9.80
C MET A 474 -16.59 -2.22 -9.00
N SER A 475 -17.87 -1.84 -9.18
CA SER A 475 -18.49 -0.73 -8.44
C SER A 475 -18.53 -1.00 -6.94
N GLU A 476 -18.32 0.03 -6.12
CA GLU A 476 -18.39 -0.06 -4.67
C GLU A 476 -19.66 0.61 -4.14
N LEU A 477 -20.38 -0.10 -3.28
CA LEU A 477 -21.55 0.43 -2.59
C LEU A 477 -21.13 1.52 -1.62
N SER A 478 -21.64 2.72 -1.82
CA SER A 478 -21.42 3.85 -0.91
C SER A 478 -22.63 4.06 -0.02
N ILE A 479 -22.45 3.97 1.30
CA ILE A 479 -23.42 4.44 2.29
C ILE A 479 -23.29 5.97 2.38
N VAL A 480 -24.34 6.68 1.97
CA VAL A 480 -24.31 8.12 1.77
C VAL A 480 -24.76 8.84 3.02
N LYS A 481 -23.88 9.69 3.57
CA LYS A 481 -24.23 10.60 4.67
C LYS A 481 -25.09 11.76 4.17
N ALA A 482 -26.36 11.47 3.95
CA ALA A 482 -27.39 12.39 3.49
C ALA A 482 -28.32 12.83 4.63
N ASP A 483 -28.88 14.02 4.50
CA ASP A 483 -30.08 14.43 5.22
C ASP A 483 -31.31 13.83 4.53
N LEU A 484 -31.89 12.78 5.12
CA LEU A 484 -32.98 12.00 4.51
C LEU A 484 -34.24 12.82 4.20
N ALA A 485 -34.49 13.89 4.95
CA ALA A 485 -35.69 14.71 4.80
C ALA A 485 -35.61 15.63 3.58
N SER A 486 -34.39 16.08 3.23
CA SER A 486 -34.13 16.99 2.12
C SER A 486 -33.42 16.34 0.93
N PHE A 487 -33.17 15.03 0.99
CA PHE A 487 -32.45 14.30 -0.05
C PHE A 487 -33.24 14.24 -1.36
N GLU A 488 -32.59 14.67 -2.44
CA GLU A 488 -33.15 14.74 -3.79
C GLU A 488 -32.13 14.23 -4.80
N VAL A 489 -32.52 13.29 -5.65
CA VAL A 489 -31.71 12.85 -6.79
C VAL A 489 -31.95 13.80 -7.95
N LEU A 490 -30.87 14.36 -8.51
CA LEU A 490 -30.91 15.29 -9.64
C LEU A 490 -30.84 14.57 -10.99
N GLY A 491 -30.37 13.32 -10.98
CA GLY A 491 -30.21 12.45 -12.14
C GLY A 491 -28.77 11.93 -12.28
N GLY A 492 -28.65 10.71 -12.81
CA GLY A 492 -27.36 10.04 -12.99
C GLY A 492 -26.57 9.98 -11.68
N ALA A 493 -25.32 10.47 -11.69
CA ALA A 493 -24.44 10.42 -10.54
C ALA A 493 -24.68 11.53 -9.50
N TYR A 494 -25.68 12.40 -9.68
CA TYR A 494 -25.86 13.62 -8.88
C TYR A 494 -27.10 13.57 -7.99
N ALA A 495 -26.92 13.97 -6.74
CA ALA A 495 -27.97 14.22 -5.77
C ALA A 495 -27.61 15.45 -4.92
N ARG A 496 -28.56 15.94 -4.13
CA ARG A 496 -28.35 17.03 -3.16
C ARG A 496 -29.18 16.81 -1.91
N ASP A 497 -28.82 17.52 -0.86
CA ASP A 497 -29.64 17.70 0.32
C ASP A 497 -29.42 19.10 0.92
N ALA A 498 -30.03 19.40 2.07
CA ALA A 498 -29.90 20.68 2.76
C ALA A 498 -28.44 21.07 3.12
N LYS A 499 -27.51 20.11 3.09
CA LYS A 499 -26.08 20.31 3.39
C LYS A 499 -25.24 20.40 2.12
N GLY A 500 -25.83 20.30 0.94
CA GLY A 500 -25.21 20.56 -0.36
C GLY A 500 -25.19 19.38 -1.33
N LEU A 501 -24.34 19.48 -2.36
CA LEU A 501 -24.28 18.52 -3.47
C LEU A 501 -23.56 17.22 -3.06
N ILE A 502 -24.10 16.09 -3.53
CA ILE A 502 -23.55 14.75 -3.37
C ILE A 502 -23.37 14.16 -4.77
N VAL A 503 -22.18 13.66 -5.08
CA VAL A 503 -21.90 13.05 -6.39
C VAL A 503 -21.16 11.74 -6.19
N GLU A 504 -21.71 10.67 -6.77
CA GLU A 504 -21.24 9.29 -6.61
C GLU A 504 -21.13 8.88 -5.14
N GLY A 505 -22.18 9.15 -4.37
CA GLY A 505 -22.25 8.89 -2.93
C GLY A 505 -21.37 9.78 -2.03
N VAL A 506 -20.56 10.68 -2.61
CA VAL A 506 -19.63 11.53 -1.86
C VAL A 506 -20.06 13.00 -1.88
N ARG A 507 -20.19 13.59 -0.69
CA ARG A 507 -20.46 15.01 -0.53
C ARG A 507 -19.33 15.87 -1.11
N LYS A 508 -19.68 16.80 -2.00
CA LYS A 508 -18.72 17.72 -2.62
C LYS A 508 -18.64 19.02 -1.83
N ARG A 509 -17.43 19.60 -1.80
CA ARG A 509 -17.12 20.91 -1.21
C ARG A 509 -16.72 21.86 -2.33
N GLY A 510 -16.98 23.16 -2.17
CA GLY A 510 -16.61 24.18 -3.16
C GLY A 510 -17.62 24.34 -4.31
N ILE A 511 -18.88 23.99 -4.08
CA ILE A 511 -20.02 24.39 -4.92
C ILE A 511 -20.94 25.17 -3.99
N ASP A 512 -20.87 26.49 -4.08
CA ASP A 512 -21.54 27.40 -3.14
C ASP A 512 -23.05 27.45 -3.37
N ASP A 513 -23.50 27.18 -4.61
CA ASP A 513 -24.92 27.04 -4.96
C ASP A 513 -25.24 25.66 -5.57
N PRO A 514 -25.50 24.65 -4.73
CA PRO A 514 -25.98 23.34 -5.17
C PRO A 514 -27.34 23.40 -5.88
N ALA A 515 -28.13 24.45 -5.68
CA ALA A 515 -29.44 24.58 -6.31
C ALA A 515 -29.33 24.90 -7.81
N ALA A 516 -28.25 25.57 -8.23
CA ALA A 516 -27.94 25.85 -9.62
C ALA A 516 -27.42 24.64 -10.43
N VAL A 517 -27.14 23.50 -9.77
CA VAL A 517 -26.63 22.30 -10.44
C VAL A 517 -27.77 21.54 -11.11
N GLN A 518 -27.60 21.27 -12.40
CA GLN A 518 -28.52 20.47 -13.22
C GLN A 518 -27.76 19.27 -13.78
N ALA A 519 -28.21 18.06 -13.44
CA ALA A 519 -27.66 16.86 -14.05
C ALA A 519 -28.03 16.83 -15.55
N ILE A 520 -27.08 16.48 -16.40
CA ILE A 520 -27.27 16.40 -17.86
C ILE A 520 -26.95 15.01 -18.41
N GLY A 521 -26.82 14.00 -17.53
CA GLY A 521 -26.65 12.59 -17.87
C GLY A 521 -25.40 11.96 -17.25
N HIS A 522 -25.54 10.72 -16.76
CA HIS A 522 -24.47 9.93 -16.15
C HIS A 522 -23.62 10.73 -15.14
N SER A 523 -22.33 10.89 -15.39
CA SER A 523 -21.39 11.62 -14.52
C SER A 523 -21.25 13.12 -14.84
N PHE A 524 -22.13 13.66 -15.70
CA PHE A 524 -22.10 15.07 -16.13
C PHE A 524 -23.24 15.91 -15.56
N ALA A 525 -22.92 17.14 -15.21
CA ALA A 525 -23.88 18.17 -14.82
C ALA A 525 -23.44 19.53 -15.37
N ARG A 526 -24.29 20.54 -15.22
CA ARG A 526 -23.95 21.94 -15.49
C ARG A 526 -24.40 22.84 -14.35
N MET A 527 -23.74 23.98 -14.23
CA MET A 527 -24.07 25.06 -13.31
C MET A 527 -23.92 26.38 -14.08
N GLY A 528 -25.02 26.89 -14.61
CA GLY A 528 -24.99 27.95 -15.63
C GLY A 528 -24.15 27.52 -16.84
N GLY A 529 -23.18 28.35 -17.23
CA GLY A 529 -22.24 28.04 -18.31
C GLY A 529 -21.08 27.11 -17.93
N THR A 530 -21.01 26.65 -16.67
CA THR A 530 -19.92 25.78 -16.23
C THR A 530 -20.33 24.31 -16.31
N LEU A 531 -19.59 23.51 -17.09
CA LEU A 531 -19.76 22.05 -17.10
C LEU A 531 -19.07 21.40 -15.91
N LEU A 532 -19.68 20.35 -15.37
CA LEU A 532 -19.18 19.55 -14.27
C LEU A 532 -19.00 18.09 -14.73
N TYR A 533 -17.87 17.49 -14.35
CA TYR A 533 -17.63 16.04 -14.49
C TYR A 533 -17.30 15.45 -13.12
N ARG A 534 -18.09 14.47 -12.66
CA ARG A 534 -17.99 13.86 -11.33
C ARG A 534 -17.95 14.91 -10.19
N GLY A 535 -18.74 15.97 -10.34
CA GLY A 535 -18.85 17.08 -9.38
C GLY A 535 -17.69 18.08 -9.39
N ARG A 536 -16.81 18.05 -10.40
CA ARG A 536 -15.71 19.02 -10.54
C ARG A 536 -15.90 19.93 -11.76
N PRO A 537 -15.69 21.25 -11.63
CA PRO A 537 -15.68 22.17 -12.76
C PRO A 537 -14.69 21.78 -13.86
N VAL A 538 -15.14 21.79 -15.10
CA VAL A 538 -14.32 21.62 -16.30
C VAL A 538 -13.77 22.99 -16.69
N THR A 539 -12.49 23.24 -16.40
CA THR A 539 -11.85 24.55 -16.62
C THR A 539 -11.51 24.83 -18.08
N LYS A 540 -11.43 23.80 -18.92
CA LYS A 540 -11.10 23.91 -20.35
C LYS A 540 -12.07 23.07 -21.19
N PRO A 541 -13.35 23.49 -21.31
CA PRO A 541 -14.35 22.72 -22.05
C PRO A 541 -14.16 22.78 -23.58
N GLY A 542 -13.23 23.62 -24.07
CA GLY A 542 -13.01 23.82 -25.50
C GLY A 542 -14.19 24.56 -26.13
N LYS A 543 -14.72 24.02 -27.23
CA LYS A 543 -15.85 24.59 -27.97
C LYS A 543 -17.22 23.98 -27.61
N VAL A 544 -17.26 23.14 -26.58
CA VAL A 544 -18.51 22.49 -26.14
C VAL A 544 -19.47 23.56 -25.64
N ASP A 545 -20.68 23.58 -26.19
CA ASP A 545 -21.78 24.43 -25.76
C ASP A 545 -22.50 23.80 -24.54
N PRO A 546 -22.39 24.39 -23.33
CA PRO A 546 -23.06 23.88 -22.14
C PRO A 546 -24.59 23.93 -22.19
N ALA A 547 -25.18 24.72 -23.09
CA ALA A 547 -26.62 24.85 -23.20
C ALA A 547 -27.27 23.63 -23.86
N THR A 548 -26.56 22.99 -24.80
CA THR A 548 -27.04 21.85 -25.59
C THR A 548 -26.32 20.54 -25.25
N ALA A 549 -25.32 20.58 -24.37
CA ALA A 549 -24.58 19.42 -23.91
C ALA A 549 -25.44 18.40 -23.15
N ARG A 550 -25.25 17.12 -23.47
CA ARG A 550 -25.81 15.98 -22.73
C ARG A 550 -24.78 14.87 -22.55
N GLY A 551 -24.78 14.22 -21.39
CA GLY A 551 -24.03 13.00 -21.14
C GLY A 551 -24.67 11.83 -21.87
N VAL A 552 -23.88 11.12 -22.68
CA VAL A 552 -24.30 9.91 -23.43
C VAL A 552 -23.66 8.63 -22.91
N HIS A 553 -22.64 8.78 -22.06
CA HIS A 553 -21.95 7.71 -21.36
C HIS A 553 -21.32 8.26 -20.08
N ALA A 554 -20.94 7.41 -19.12
CA ALA A 554 -20.26 7.81 -17.89
C ALA A 554 -18.99 8.65 -18.13
N GLN A 555 -18.36 8.49 -19.29
CA GLN A 555 -17.15 9.22 -19.69
C GLN A 555 -17.33 10.16 -20.87
N LEU A 556 -18.50 10.20 -21.52
CA LEU A 556 -18.70 10.98 -22.74
C LEU A 556 -19.92 11.90 -22.65
N LEU A 557 -19.67 13.17 -22.95
CA LEU A 557 -20.69 14.19 -23.18
C LEU A 557 -20.54 14.74 -24.59
N VAL A 558 -21.66 15.05 -25.24
CA VAL A 558 -21.73 15.63 -26.58
C VAL A 558 -22.71 16.81 -26.60
N ASP A 559 -22.39 17.87 -27.33
CA ASP A 559 -23.30 19.00 -27.60
C ASP A 559 -24.01 18.87 -28.96
N ALA A 560 -24.94 19.78 -29.25
CA ALA A 560 -25.71 19.74 -30.51
C ALA A 560 -24.85 19.91 -31.78
N ASN A 561 -23.63 20.47 -31.66
CA ASN A 561 -22.68 20.66 -32.75
C ASN A 561 -21.68 19.50 -32.88
N GLY A 562 -21.79 18.47 -32.01
CA GLY A 562 -20.92 17.31 -31.97
C GLY A 562 -19.59 17.54 -31.27
N HIS A 563 -19.40 18.69 -30.61
CA HIS A 563 -18.26 18.89 -29.72
C HIS A 563 -18.44 18.02 -28.49
N MET A 564 -17.35 17.40 -28.04
CA MET A 564 -17.40 16.39 -27.00
C MET A 564 -16.47 16.68 -25.83
N LEU A 565 -16.84 16.18 -24.65
CA LEU A 565 -15.93 15.95 -23.54
C LEU A 565 -15.77 14.45 -23.31
N PHE A 566 -14.52 13.99 -23.32
CA PHE A 566 -14.13 12.68 -22.81
C PHE A 566 -13.55 12.86 -21.41
N GLY A 567 -14.34 12.55 -20.39
CA GLY A 567 -14.13 13.00 -19.02
C GLY A 567 -14.10 14.53 -18.93
N ARG A 568 -12.92 15.11 -18.73
CA ARG A 568 -12.70 16.58 -18.71
C ARG A 568 -11.98 17.10 -19.96
N SER A 569 -11.67 16.21 -20.90
CA SER A 569 -10.83 16.53 -22.06
C SER A 569 -11.68 16.80 -23.29
N TYR A 570 -11.50 17.95 -23.90
CA TYR A 570 -12.19 18.33 -25.13
C TYR A 570 -11.80 17.42 -26.32
N ARG A 571 -12.79 17.12 -27.15
CA ARG A 571 -12.66 16.43 -28.45
C ARG A 571 -13.45 17.16 -29.53
N LYS A 572 -12.86 17.21 -30.73
CA LYS A 572 -13.49 17.79 -31.91
C LYS A 572 -14.61 16.86 -32.43
N PRO A 573 -15.61 17.39 -33.15
CA PRO A 573 -16.64 16.58 -33.77
C PRO A 573 -16.04 15.58 -34.76
N ILE A 574 -16.57 14.35 -34.75
CA ILE A 574 -16.20 13.33 -35.73
C ILE A 574 -16.97 13.63 -37.02
N PRO A 575 -16.33 13.63 -38.20
CA PRO A 575 -17.03 13.87 -39.46
C PRO A 575 -18.25 12.96 -39.66
N GLY A 576 -19.41 13.58 -39.89
CA GLY A 576 -20.67 12.88 -40.13
C GLY A 576 -21.42 12.41 -38.89
N ILE A 577 -20.91 12.68 -37.68
CA ILE A 577 -21.64 12.35 -36.44
C ILE A 577 -22.99 13.07 -36.39
N ASP A 578 -24.02 12.37 -35.95
CA ASP A 578 -25.32 12.91 -35.56
C ASP A 578 -25.43 12.91 -34.02
N PRO A 579 -25.15 14.06 -33.37
CA PRO A 579 -25.18 14.17 -31.92
C PRO A 579 -26.56 13.95 -31.30
N ALA A 580 -27.63 14.20 -32.05
CA ALA A 580 -29.00 14.12 -31.53
C ALA A 580 -29.41 12.66 -31.30
N THR A 581 -28.94 11.75 -32.16
CA THR A 581 -29.32 10.33 -32.13
C THR A 581 -28.24 9.42 -31.56
N LEU A 582 -27.06 9.98 -31.21
CA LEU A 582 -25.96 9.22 -30.61
C LEU A 582 -26.36 8.57 -29.27
N ASN A 583 -26.35 7.24 -29.21
CA ASN A 583 -26.65 6.44 -28.02
C ASN A 583 -25.75 5.21 -27.94
N PHE A 584 -25.41 4.78 -26.72
CA PHE A 584 -24.60 3.59 -26.49
C PHE A 584 -25.45 2.32 -26.56
N LEU A 585 -25.00 1.34 -27.35
CA LEU A 585 -25.58 -0.01 -27.43
C LEU A 585 -25.16 -0.89 -26.24
N ASN A 586 -23.93 -0.70 -25.80
CA ASN A 586 -23.34 -1.34 -24.63
C ASN A 586 -22.26 -0.42 -24.06
N ARG A 587 -21.34 -0.90 -23.23
CA ARG A 587 -20.35 -0.06 -22.56
C ARG A 587 -19.30 0.53 -23.50
N VAL A 588 -19.18 0.00 -24.71
CA VAL A 588 -18.07 0.34 -25.62
C VAL A 588 -18.58 0.83 -26.98
N PHE A 589 -19.67 0.28 -27.49
CA PHE A 589 -20.20 0.64 -28.80
C PHE A 589 -21.35 1.61 -28.68
N ALA A 590 -21.33 2.62 -29.54
CA ALA A 590 -22.39 3.59 -29.71
C ALA A 590 -22.83 3.66 -31.17
N ILE A 591 -24.04 4.13 -31.39
CA ILE A 591 -24.63 4.31 -32.71
C ILE A 591 -25.28 5.68 -32.79
N ASP A 592 -25.26 6.27 -33.97
CA ASP A 592 -26.18 7.36 -34.32
C ASP A 592 -27.13 6.89 -35.45
N ALA A 593 -27.84 7.81 -36.09
CA ALA A 593 -28.75 7.51 -37.20
C ALA A 593 -28.07 6.85 -38.41
N ARG A 594 -26.74 6.96 -38.57
CA ARG A 594 -26.00 6.58 -39.79
C ARG A 594 -24.76 5.74 -39.54
N HIS A 595 -24.15 5.81 -38.35
CA HIS A 595 -22.83 5.28 -38.09
C HIS A 595 -22.76 4.49 -36.80
N VAL A 596 -21.77 3.61 -36.74
CA VAL A 596 -21.34 2.90 -35.53
C VAL A 596 -20.04 3.54 -35.03
N TYR A 597 -19.92 3.62 -33.71
CA TYR A 597 -18.76 4.13 -33.01
C TYR A 597 -18.30 3.13 -31.95
N ALA A 598 -17.00 3.07 -31.73
CA ALA A 598 -16.39 2.35 -30.64
C ALA A 598 -15.67 3.34 -29.71
N MET A 599 -15.87 3.18 -28.41
CA MET A 599 -15.18 3.94 -27.39
C MET A 599 -13.79 3.35 -27.16
N THR A 600 -12.78 4.20 -27.24
CA THR A 600 -11.37 3.89 -27.01
C THR A 600 -10.87 4.67 -25.80
N ASP A 601 -9.64 4.41 -25.37
CA ASP A 601 -8.99 5.14 -24.28
C ASP A 601 -8.88 6.65 -24.52
N THR A 602 -8.98 7.09 -25.79
CA THR A 602 -8.81 8.49 -26.18
C THR A 602 -10.08 9.17 -26.65
N GLY A 603 -11.19 8.45 -26.83
CA GLY A 603 -12.46 9.01 -27.32
C GLY A 603 -13.23 8.03 -28.21
N LEU A 604 -14.21 8.53 -28.97
CA LEU A 604 -14.94 7.73 -29.96
C LEU A 604 -14.14 7.57 -31.26
N LEU A 605 -14.14 6.34 -31.78
CA LEU A 605 -13.67 5.96 -33.10
C LEU A 605 -14.87 5.59 -33.96
N ARG A 606 -14.97 6.13 -35.18
CA ARG A 606 -15.99 5.72 -36.15
C ARG A 606 -15.61 4.36 -36.74
N CYS A 607 -16.52 3.41 -36.75
CA CYS A 607 -16.33 2.07 -37.28
C CYS A 607 -17.00 1.95 -38.64
N GLU A 608 -16.23 2.12 -39.73
CA GLU A 608 -16.77 2.05 -41.10
C GLU A 608 -17.08 0.61 -41.53
N GLU A 609 -16.44 -0.37 -40.91
CA GLU A 609 -16.56 -1.80 -41.24
C GLU A 609 -17.79 -2.47 -40.62
N ILE A 610 -18.50 -1.78 -39.72
CA ILE A 610 -19.65 -2.33 -39.02
C ILE A 610 -20.94 -1.77 -39.63
N ASP A 611 -21.74 -2.68 -40.20
CA ASP A 611 -23.05 -2.35 -40.74
C ASP A 611 -24.01 -1.91 -39.62
N ARG A 612 -24.38 -0.64 -39.66
CA ARG A 612 -25.28 0.00 -38.70
C ARG A 612 -26.68 -0.63 -38.66
N GLU A 613 -27.18 -1.18 -39.76
CA GLU A 613 -28.54 -1.75 -39.81
C GLU A 613 -28.59 -3.17 -39.26
N ARG A 614 -27.45 -3.88 -39.28
CA ARG A 614 -27.36 -5.30 -38.90
C ARG A 614 -26.68 -5.56 -37.56
N ILE A 615 -26.14 -4.52 -36.94
CA ILE A 615 -25.46 -4.60 -35.64
C ILE A 615 -26.40 -5.06 -34.52
N GLN A 616 -25.92 -6.01 -33.71
CA GLN A 616 -26.58 -6.44 -32.48
C GLN A 616 -25.58 -6.39 -31.31
N PRO A 617 -26.01 -5.98 -30.10
CA PRO A 617 -25.20 -6.13 -28.90
C PRO A 617 -24.80 -7.59 -28.68
N ASP A 618 -23.54 -7.83 -28.31
CA ASP A 618 -23.01 -9.13 -27.93
C ASP A 618 -22.26 -9.01 -26.61
N GLY A 619 -23.05 -8.90 -25.53
CA GLY A 619 -22.56 -8.59 -24.20
C GLY A 619 -22.12 -7.12 -24.03
N PRO A 620 -21.46 -6.80 -22.90
CA PRO A 620 -21.22 -5.41 -22.52
C PRO A 620 -20.10 -4.71 -23.31
N TYR A 621 -19.21 -5.46 -23.97
CA TYR A 621 -17.99 -4.93 -24.61
C TYR A 621 -17.83 -5.33 -26.08
N ALA A 622 -18.79 -6.05 -26.65
CA ALA A 622 -18.74 -6.51 -28.03
C ALA A 622 -20.08 -6.34 -28.75
N VAL A 623 -20.02 -6.30 -30.07
CA VAL A 623 -21.18 -6.28 -30.96
C VAL A 623 -20.96 -7.31 -32.05
N ARG A 624 -22.05 -7.81 -32.64
CA ARG A 624 -21.98 -8.77 -33.74
C ARG A 624 -22.73 -8.27 -34.96
N VAL A 625 -22.23 -8.65 -36.13
CA VAL A 625 -22.88 -8.48 -37.43
C VAL A 625 -22.76 -9.81 -38.16
N ALA A 626 -23.89 -10.49 -38.37
CA ALA A 626 -23.90 -11.87 -38.88
C ALA A 626 -22.95 -12.77 -38.05
N ASP A 627 -22.05 -13.49 -38.70
CA ASP A 627 -21.11 -14.45 -38.08
C ASP A 627 -19.79 -13.79 -37.65
N THR A 628 -19.79 -12.46 -37.48
CA THR A 628 -18.61 -11.69 -37.09
C THR A 628 -18.87 -10.95 -35.78
N ARG A 629 -17.95 -11.14 -34.83
CA ARG A 629 -17.90 -10.44 -33.55
C ARG A 629 -16.85 -9.32 -33.59
N PHE A 630 -17.20 -8.16 -33.06
CA PHE A 630 -16.34 -7.00 -32.92
C PHE A 630 -16.21 -6.62 -31.44
N HIS A 631 -14.98 -6.38 -30.98
CA HIS A 631 -14.71 -5.84 -29.64
C HIS A 631 -13.60 -4.78 -29.71
N VAL A 632 -13.38 -4.03 -28.63
CA VAL A 632 -12.25 -3.09 -28.53
C VAL A 632 -11.18 -3.67 -27.61
N SER A 633 -9.95 -3.74 -28.11
CA SER A 633 -8.78 -4.14 -27.34
C SER A 633 -7.60 -3.21 -27.66
N GLY A 634 -6.91 -2.71 -26.62
CA GLY A 634 -5.79 -1.77 -26.79
C GLY A 634 -6.15 -0.51 -27.58
N GLY A 635 -7.40 -0.02 -27.46
CA GLY A 635 -7.91 1.14 -28.21
C GLY A 635 -8.15 0.91 -29.70
N ARG A 636 -8.12 -0.34 -30.17
CA ARG A 636 -8.40 -0.71 -31.57
C ARG A 636 -9.62 -1.62 -31.66
N LEU A 637 -10.34 -1.50 -32.77
CA LEU A 637 -11.39 -2.45 -33.13
C LEU A 637 -10.75 -3.77 -33.55
N VAL A 638 -11.21 -4.87 -32.97
CA VAL A 638 -10.76 -6.23 -33.27
C VAL A 638 -11.94 -7.04 -33.77
N GLN A 639 -11.76 -7.70 -34.91
CA GLN A 639 -12.74 -8.57 -35.54
C GLN A 639 -12.37 -10.03 -35.28
N LEU A 640 -13.36 -10.83 -34.88
CA LEU A 640 -13.24 -12.27 -34.68
C LEU A 640 -14.38 -12.98 -35.43
N PRO A 641 -14.11 -14.02 -36.23
CA PRO A 641 -15.17 -14.89 -36.70
C PRO A 641 -15.82 -15.59 -35.49
N LEU A 642 -17.14 -15.70 -35.49
CA LEU A 642 -17.86 -16.58 -34.58
C LEU A 642 -17.80 -17.98 -35.19
N ASP A 643 -17.07 -18.90 -34.58
CA ASP A 643 -17.07 -20.31 -35.01
C ASP A 643 -18.51 -20.87 -34.91
N ALA A 644 -18.91 -21.61 -35.95
CA ALA A 644 -20.27 -22.13 -36.15
C ALA A 644 -20.66 -23.25 -35.17
#